data_AF-A0A2V2DYU0-F1
#
_entry.id   AF-A0A2V2DYU0-F1
#
_cell.length_a   1.000
_cell.length_b   1.000
_cell.length_c   1.000
_cell.angle_alpha   90.00
_cell.angle_beta   90.00
_cell.angle_gamma   90.00
#
_symmetry.space_group_name_H-M   'P 1'
#
loop_
_entity.id
_entity.type
_entity.pdbx_description
1 polymer ?
#
loop_
_entity_poly.entity_id
_entity_poly.type
_entity_poly.pdbx_seq_one_letter_code
_entity_poly.pdbx_strand_id
1 'polypeptide(L)'
;MTLLEQCRYWIQNNEPQNAVTVIEALPQEERDEALLLLLEQARSALAGADGNVSSSLLGADEIATLESFDDGNSGYFYSLLDYLTDFIRTGIAEGRFTEEEARADLQIALWYAFGCLNTDEYVFYYRAAEWMPSSEPKAKGCGAWYYRFSVALMYCGRLQEAYDRAEQGVREEPDYPWIWLQAAKLRSYFGNREGALEAVQTGLRLVPDDHEFLTLHEEILAGASLEEMEYHWIDPEADRKLQQGLDMDADSKLRAISCITTNQEGLAAFCELFSVGPEDWLGTAPYCRIRCSAPESPVELVFRMNQAGLSKLSIDWLRTQKERLESGRWTYRNTEDGALAVLDTVLVDLDYSVSLIYRHTDKNLYFQILLNSDGVPEDEAVPQPDEEKPHAADSSTGYLLLSEASWDKTNLIRSLWEEWGIDAREEGETQPDSLLFYVDSMIVTVSLTAAPFSDRELELQAADNDVWTEALDAAAMRQAYLTATVFGHDAEPLERALLHTKVMACCCRQEAAVAVSSNEILFEPQSYVRLADMIRRDQLPVFNWIWFGIYCRGNGVCGFTRGMHFFGKDELEILDSRADLCEVQDTLCAAASTILSEDICPLDGDELDLPDTGRFTVTRSEGVFAKGISLKLPFVPQEGNPANPNQDAVPELYTQEELQVLQEHIERCFGPVESVFHEIVSPDIHVDICLIPPSEERDYFTLVTMGMGAHRMNVPEAFLDYGIRRAELVLALPPDWRLFEKEEQWYWPIRLLKNLARMPGETDSWLGWGHTVDNGEPFAESTQLCAALLISPQGIEDESDVCPLPCGEGVSFYQVIPLYQGEMAFKLSHGADALLEKMENVSFVTDPERSSVVEDWQEMVIDDADSYLTSIREKQLPLDEACAYTHMAYYLRWCVEHDLVSEEFLRRQQDIVNRLRQTPEAVNLRAFLREELSGMLLLPLFSEDGQAFTLYYYDWEEPSYLSDLRQYALSALSSELPAAEDARREAYLFLPCSEETYRAVAALIEARWNDWAELGDAPEL
;
A
#
# COMPACT_ATOMS: atom_id res chain seq x y z
N MET A 1 -25.84 3.70 48.50
CA MET A 1 -24.92 2.92 47.65
C MET A 1 -25.76 1.92 46.89
N THR A 2 -25.72 2.01 45.58
CA THR A 2 -26.27 0.97 44.70
C THR A 2 -25.42 -0.30 44.83
N LEU A 3 -25.95 -1.45 44.40
CA LEU A 3 -25.18 -2.70 44.43
C LEU A 3 -23.90 -2.60 43.60
N LEU A 4 -23.96 -1.92 42.46
CA LEU A 4 -22.82 -1.64 41.59
C LEU A 4 -21.72 -0.81 42.31
N GLU A 5 -22.11 0.26 43.00
CA GLU A 5 -21.19 1.09 43.79
C GLU A 5 -20.60 0.31 44.98
N GLN A 6 -21.38 -0.59 45.58
CA GLN A 6 -20.96 -1.46 46.67
C GLN A 6 -19.93 -2.50 46.20
N CYS A 7 -20.16 -3.13 45.04
CA CYS A 7 -19.22 -4.07 44.44
C CYS A 7 -17.91 -3.38 44.02
N ARG A 8 -17.97 -2.19 43.42
CA ARG A 8 -16.75 -1.40 43.14
C ARG A 8 -15.99 -1.03 44.40
N TYR A 9 -16.70 -0.62 45.45
CA TYR A 9 -16.07 -0.30 46.73
C TYR A 9 -15.35 -1.52 47.33
N TRP A 10 -15.93 -2.71 47.28
CA TRP A 10 -15.28 -3.93 47.78
C TRP A 10 -14.04 -4.31 46.96
N ILE A 11 -14.10 -4.21 45.63
CA ILE A 11 -12.94 -4.48 44.76
C ILE A 11 -11.82 -3.47 45.05
N GLN A 12 -12.14 -2.18 45.18
CA GLN A 12 -11.17 -1.12 45.49
C GLN A 12 -10.55 -1.22 46.89
N ASN A 13 -11.22 -1.88 47.84
CA ASN A 13 -10.73 -2.08 49.20
C ASN A 13 -10.17 -3.50 49.43
N ASN A 14 -9.83 -4.22 48.36
CA ASN A 14 -9.23 -5.55 48.40
C ASN A 14 -10.10 -6.64 49.06
N GLU A 15 -11.41 -6.54 48.88
CA GLU A 15 -12.40 -7.54 49.30
C GLU A 15 -13.17 -8.14 48.09
N PRO A 16 -12.50 -8.60 47.01
CA PRO A 16 -13.16 -9.01 45.77
C PRO A 16 -14.10 -10.22 45.96
N GLN A 17 -13.87 -11.07 46.98
CA GLN A 17 -14.76 -12.18 47.33
C GLN A 17 -16.19 -11.72 47.70
N ASN A 18 -16.32 -10.54 48.31
CA ASN A 18 -17.63 -9.98 48.68
C ASN A 18 -18.43 -9.59 47.43
N ALA A 19 -17.75 -9.05 46.40
CA ALA A 19 -18.37 -8.70 45.13
C ALA A 19 -18.82 -9.96 44.35
N VAL A 20 -17.96 -10.97 44.22
CA VAL A 20 -18.30 -12.26 43.56
C VAL A 20 -19.52 -12.90 44.23
N THR A 21 -19.48 -13.02 45.56
CA THR A 21 -20.54 -13.70 46.32
C THR A 21 -21.90 -13.04 46.15
N VAL A 22 -21.96 -11.71 46.11
CA VAL A 22 -23.24 -10.99 46.01
C VAL A 22 -23.76 -10.96 44.58
N ILE A 23 -22.88 -10.83 43.58
CA ILE A 23 -23.29 -10.84 42.16
C ILE A 23 -23.74 -12.24 41.73
N GLU A 24 -23.06 -13.31 42.17
CA GLU A 24 -23.44 -14.69 41.86
C GLU A 24 -24.72 -15.16 42.56
N ALA A 25 -25.11 -14.50 43.64
CA ALA A 25 -26.39 -14.76 44.31
C ALA A 25 -27.59 -14.21 43.53
N LEU A 26 -27.38 -13.33 42.54
CA LEU A 26 -28.45 -12.82 41.68
C LEU A 26 -28.82 -13.83 40.60
N PRO A 27 -30.12 -13.94 40.23
CA PRO A 27 -30.56 -14.64 39.02
C PRO A 27 -29.84 -14.10 37.78
N GLN A 28 -29.54 -14.97 36.80
CA GLN A 28 -28.75 -14.61 35.62
C GLN A 28 -29.40 -13.47 34.80
N GLU A 29 -30.73 -13.38 34.82
CA GLU A 29 -31.54 -12.35 34.16
C GLU A 29 -31.45 -10.96 34.83
N GLU A 30 -30.96 -10.90 36.08
CA GLU A 30 -30.82 -9.66 36.87
C GLU A 30 -29.36 -9.15 36.92
N ARG A 31 -28.43 -9.82 36.22
CA ARG A 31 -27.04 -9.39 36.10
C ARG A 31 -26.88 -8.58 34.83
N ASP A 32 -27.02 -7.26 34.96
CA ASP A 32 -26.69 -6.36 33.85
C ASP A 32 -25.19 -6.45 33.51
N GLU A 33 -24.85 -5.94 32.32
CA GLU A 33 -23.51 -5.98 31.76
C GLU A 33 -22.45 -5.38 32.70
N ALA A 34 -22.82 -4.34 33.46
CA ALA A 34 -21.92 -3.69 34.41
C ALA A 34 -21.64 -4.56 35.66
N LEU A 35 -22.59 -5.37 36.11
CA LEU A 35 -22.38 -6.36 37.18
C LEU A 35 -21.59 -7.57 36.68
N LEU A 36 -21.77 -7.99 35.42
CA LEU A 36 -20.97 -9.07 34.82
C LEU A 36 -19.50 -8.67 34.67
N LEU A 37 -19.24 -7.44 34.23
CA LEU A 37 -17.88 -6.89 34.14
C LEU A 37 -17.20 -6.82 35.51
N LEU A 38 -17.94 -6.41 36.56
CA LEU A 38 -17.41 -6.39 37.93
C LEU A 38 -17.20 -7.78 38.51
N LEU A 39 -17.99 -8.77 38.11
CA LEU A 39 -17.81 -10.17 38.50
C LEU A 39 -16.53 -10.74 37.89
N GLU A 40 -16.24 -10.43 36.64
CA GLU A 40 -15.02 -10.83 35.95
C GLU A 40 -13.78 -10.14 36.54
N GLN A 41 -13.85 -8.84 36.80
CA GLN A 41 -12.79 -8.10 37.52
C GLN A 41 -12.55 -8.65 38.93
N ALA A 42 -13.61 -8.99 39.67
CA ALA A 42 -13.47 -9.55 41.00
C ALA A 42 -12.90 -10.99 40.96
N ARG A 43 -13.24 -11.80 39.95
CA ARG A 43 -12.66 -13.13 39.72
C ARG A 43 -11.19 -13.04 39.33
N SER A 44 -10.82 -12.09 38.49
CA SER A 44 -9.43 -11.80 38.13
C SER A 44 -8.63 -11.33 39.36
N ALA A 45 -9.19 -10.45 40.19
CA ALA A 45 -8.58 -10.03 41.45
C ALA A 45 -8.43 -11.17 42.48
N LEU A 46 -9.36 -12.14 42.50
CA LEU A 46 -9.26 -13.34 43.33
C LEU A 46 -8.25 -14.35 42.78
N ALA A 47 -8.17 -14.50 41.45
CA ALA A 47 -7.15 -15.29 40.79
C ALA A 47 -5.74 -14.73 41.07
N GLY A 48 -5.63 -13.42 41.28
CA GLY A 48 -4.42 -12.75 41.77
C GLY A 48 -4.16 -12.84 43.30
N ALA A 49 -5.10 -13.37 44.10
CA ALA A 49 -5.00 -13.37 45.57
C ALA A 49 -4.42 -14.66 46.18
N ASP A 50 -4.27 -15.73 45.41
CA ASP A 50 -3.48 -16.92 45.80
C ASP A 50 -1.99 -16.62 45.56
N GLY A 51 -1.41 -15.87 46.49
CA GLY A 51 -0.13 -15.22 46.33
C GLY A 51 1.02 -16.14 45.93
N ASN A 52 1.59 -15.91 44.74
CA ASN A 52 3.02 -15.62 44.56
C ASN A 52 3.42 -15.15 43.14
N VAL A 53 2.63 -14.31 42.45
CA VAL A 53 3.07 -13.71 41.18
C VAL A 53 3.16 -12.19 41.36
N SER A 54 4.41 -11.73 41.40
CA SER A 54 4.84 -10.33 41.30
C SER A 54 4.05 -9.61 40.21
N SER A 55 3.48 -8.44 40.51
CA SER A 55 2.89 -7.53 39.51
C SER A 55 3.81 -7.46 38.28
N SER A 56 3.30 -7.83 37.11
CA SER A 56 4.08 -7.73 35.89
C SER A 56 4.34 -6.26 35.57
N LEU A 57 5.46 -6.02 34.89
CA LEU A 57 5.76 -4.71 34.31
C LEU A 57 4.89 -4.41 33.08
N LEU A 58 4.36 -5.42 32.40
CA LEU A 58 3.39 -5.25 31.33
C LEU A 58 1.98 -5.04 31.92
N GLY A 59 1.34 -3.94 31.56
CA GLY A 59 -0.05 -3.67 31.88
C GLY A 59 -1.00 -4.40 30.93
N ALA A 60 -2.31 -4.26 31.17
CA ALA A 60 -3.34 -4.89 30.35
C ALA A 60 -3.33 -4.34 28.91
N ASP A 61 -3.05 -3.05 28.74
CA ASP A 61 -3.01 -2.40 27.42
C ASP A 61 -1.79 -2.87 26.62
N GLU A 62 -0.62 -3.02 27.27
CA GLU A 62 0.57 -3.60 26.61
C GLU A 62 0.33 -5.07 26.22
N ILE A 63 -0.32 -5.86 27.07
CA ILE A 63 -0.65 -7.26 26.75
C ILE A 63 -1.64 -7.31 25.58
N ALA A 64 -2.70 -6.49 25.58
CA ALA A 64 -3.65 -6.42 24.48
C ALA A 64 -2.97 -5.97 23.17
N THR A 65 -2.00 -5.06 23.25
CA THR A 65 -1.18 -4.65 22.09
C THR A 65 -0.34 -5.82 21.58
N LEU A 66 0.31 -6.56 22.48
CA LEU A 66 1.10 -7.75 22.10
C LEU A 66 0.22 -8.86 21.49
N GLU A 67 -0.99 -9.05 22.01
CA GLU A 67 -1.99 -9.98 21.46
C GLU A 67 -2.52 -9.53 20.10
N SER A 68 -2.67 -8.21 19.87
CA SER A 68 -3.15 -7.68 18.59
C SER A 68 -2.18 -7.90 17.42
N PHE A 69 -0.91 -8.18 17.70
CA PHE A 69 0.05 -8.53 16.64
C PHE A 69 -0.17 -9.95 16.11
N ASP A 70 -0.86 -10.84 16.84
CA ASP A 70 -1.10 -12.23 16.41
C ASP A 70 -2.33 -12.32 15.48
N ASP A 71 -2.10 -12.21 14.17
CA ASP A 71 -3.12 -12.22 13.11
C ASP A 71 -3.19 -13.55 12.31
N GLY A 72 -2.33 -14.52 12.65
CA GLY A 72 -2.31 -15.86 12.06
C GLY A 72 -1.38 -16.07 10.85
N ASN A 73 -0.52 -15.11 10.48
CA ASN A 73 0.46 -15.27 9.38
C ASN A 73 1.91 -14.90 9.77
N SER A 74 2.92 -15.39 9.04
CA SER A 74 4.35 -15.20 9.33
C SER A 74 4.83 -13.77 9.00
N GLY A 75 5.17 -12.98 10.03
CA GLY A 75 5.83 -11.66 9.86
C GLY A 75 5.71 -10.70 11.05
N TYR A 76 4.70 -10.85 11.89
CA TYR A 76 4.42 -9.92 13.00
C TYR A 76 5.39 -10.06 14.21
N PHE A 77 6.13 -11.17 14.31
CA PHE A 77 7.00 -11.45 15.45
C PHE A 77 8.14 -10.43 15.62
N TYR A 78 8.61 -9.84 14.52
CA TYR A 78 9.60 -8.76 14.57
C TYR A 78 9.00 -7.49 15.17
N SER A 79 7.78 -7.13 14.78
CA SER A 79 7.05 -5.98 15.35
C SER A 79 6.75 -6.18 16.84
N LEU A 80 6.40 -7.41 17.24
CA LEU A 80 6.23 -7.79 18.64
C LEU A 80 7.54 -7.62 19.43
N LEU A 81 8.67 -8.10 18.89
CA LEU A 81 9.99 -7.97 19.52
C LEU A 81 10.48 -6.52 19.56
N ASP A 82 10.21 -5.72 18.52
CA ASP A 82 10.51 -4.29 18.47
C ASP A 82 9.71 -3.54 19.52
N TYR A 83 8.40 -3.81 19.63
CA TYR A 83 7.55 -3.23 20.66
C TYR A 83 8.06 -3.55 22.06
N LEU A 84 8.38 -4.82 22.36
CA LEU A 84 8.94 -5.20 23.66
C LEU A 84 10.29 -4.52 23.92
N THR A 85 11.15 -4.45 22.91
CA THR A 85 12.47 -3.81 23.02
C THR A 85 12.33 -2.33 23.32
N ASP A 86 11.41 -1.65 22.64
CA ASP A 86 11.13 -0.24 22.82
C ASP A 86 10.42 0.04 24.15
N PHE A 87 9.48 -0.82 24.57
CA PHE A 87 8.85 -0.75 25.88
C PHE A 87 9.89 -0.85 27.01
N ILE A 88 10.82 -1.82 26.92
CA ILE A 88 11.89 -2.02 27.90
C ILE A 88 12.86 -0.84 27.88
N ARG A 89 13.33 -0.43 26.69
CA ARG A 89 14.26 0.70 26.52
C ARG A 89 13.68 1.99 27.09
N THR A 90 12.43 2.29 26.76
CA THR A 90 11.72 3.49 27.21
C THR A 90 11.46 3.43 28.71
N GLY A 91 11.01 2.29 29.24
CA GLY A 91 10.79 2.12 30.68
C GLY A 91 12.05 2.28 31.52
N ILE A 92 13.20 1.79 31.03
CA ILE A 92 14.50 2.01 31.68
C ILE A 92 14.91 3.49 31.59
N ALA A 93 14.78 4.12 30.41
CA ALA A 93 15.14 5.52 30.22
C ALA A 93 14.31 6.49 31.08
N GLU A 94 13.03 6.17 31.28
CA GLU A 94 12.09 6.92 32.12
C GLU A 94 12.23 6.59 33.62
N GLY A 95 12.99 5.55 33.97
CA GLY A 95 13.18 5.09 35.35
C GLY A 95 11.96 4.38 35.94
N ARG A 96 11.09 3.80 35.10
CA ARG A 96 9.92 2.99 35.53
C ARG A 96 10.33 1.65 36.14
N PHE A 97 11.42 1.05 35.64
CA PHE A 97 12.00 -0.21 36.11
C PHE A 97 13.47 -0.33 35.66
N THR A 98 14.24 -1.26 36.26
CA THR A 98 15.61 -1.57 35.83
C THR A 98 15.69 -2.68 34.78
N GLU A 99 16.85 -2.84 34.14
CA GLU A 99 17.10 -3.95 33.22
C GLU A 99 16.96 -5.32 33.92
N GLU A 100 17.43 -5.43 35.17
CA GLU A 100 17.28 -6.66 35.95
C GLU A 100 15.81 -6.95 36.30
N GLU A 101 15.01 -5.92 36.57
CA GLU A 101 13.57 -6.07 36.82
C GLU A 101 12.84 -6.52 35.55
N ALA A 102 13.18 -5.95 34.40
CA ALA A 102 12.65 -6.34 33.09
C ALA A 102 13.02 -7.79 32.72
N ARG A 103 14.28 -8.19 32.92
CA ARG A 103 14.73 -9.57 32.68
C ARG A 103 14.10 -10.58 33.64
N ALA A 104 13.82 -10.17 34.87
CA ALA A 104 13.17 -11.02 35.86
C ALA A 104 11.65 -11.03 35.75
N ASP A 105 11.04 -10.26 34.85
CA ASP A 105 9.58 -10.25 34.66
C ASP A 105 9.12 -11.48 33.87
N LEU A 106 8.12 -12.18 34.40
CA LEU A 106 7.65 -13.44 33.81
C LEU A 106 6.88 -13.21 32.50
N GLN A 107 6.06 -12.17 32.41
CA GLN A 107 5.27 -11.92 31.21
C GLN A 107 6.15 -11.40 30.07
N ILE A 108 7.10 -10.51 30.38
CA ILE A 108 8.10 -10.09 29.40
C ILE A 108 8.88 -11.31 28.89
N ALA A 109 9.34 -12.19 29.77
CA ALA A 109 10.06 -13.39 29.36
C ALA A 109 9.21 -14.32 28.47
N LEU A 110 7.93 -14.50 28.80
CA LEU A 110 7.00 -15.30 27.99
C LEU A 110 6.80 -14.70 26.59
N TRP A 111 6.48 -13.41 26.49
CA TRP A 111 6.24 -12.75 25.20
C TRP A 111 7.52 -12.61 24.36
N TYR A 112 8.65 -12.29 25.01
CA TYR A 112 9.94 -12.21 24.33
C TYR A 112 10.35 -13.56 23.76
N ALA A 113 10.16 -14.64 24.53
CA ALA A 113 10.39 -15.99 24.04
C ALA A 113 9.42 -16.33 22.89
N PHE A 114 8.12 -16.04 23.03
CA PHE A 114 7.15 -16.26 21.96
C PHE A 114 7.56 -15.59 20.64
N GLY A 115 7.92 -14.31 20.66
CA GLY A 115 8.41 -13.63 19.47
C GLY A 115 9.65 -14.30 18.89
N CYS A 116 10.66 -14.57 19.71
CA CYS A 116 11.90 -15.21 19.26
C CYS A 116 11.70 -16.59 18.63
N LEU A 117 10.88 -17.44 19.26
CA LEU A 117 10.70 -18.84 18.89
C LEU A 117 9.94 -19.04 17.57
N ASN A 118 9.23 -18.03 17.09
CA ASN A 118 8.47 -18.09 15.83
C ASN A 118 9.15 -17.33 14.67
N THR A 119 10.41 -16.91 14.83
CA THR A 119 11.20 -16.30 13.74
C THR A 119 11.86 -17.32 12.81
N ASP A 120 11.93 -18.60 13.21
CA ASP A 120 12.71 -19.65 12.55
C ASP A 120 14.19 -19.28 12.29
N GLU A 121 14.77 -18.44 13.15
CA GLU A 121 16.15 -17.99 13.07
C GLU A 121 16.98 -18.36 14.32
N TYR A 122 18.10 -19.04 14.12
CA TYR A 122 18.99 -19.54 15.20
C TYR A 122 19.34 -18.46 16.25
N VAL A 123 19.65 -17.24 15.83
CA VAL A 123 20.07 -16.17 16.75
C VAL A 123 18.96 -15.77 17.73
N PHE A 124 17.70 -15.86 17.31
CA PHE A 124 16.56 -15.53 18.17
C PHE A 124 16.27 -16.65 19.17
N TYR A 125 16.42 -17.92 18.79
CA TYR A 125 16.43 -19.02 19.75
C TYR A 125 17.52 -18.84 20.83
N TYR A 126 18.71 -18.39 20.44
CA TYR A 126 19.78 -18.06 21.39
C TYR A 126 19.41 -16.86 22.29
N ARG A 127 18.85 -15.78 21.74
CA ARG A 127 18.35 -14.64 22.52
C ARG A 127 17.32 -15.07 23.58
N ALA A 128 16.38 -15.94 23.22
CA ALA A 128 15.42 -16.50 24.16
C ALA A 128 16.11 -17.35 25.26
N ALA A 129 17.05 -18.21 24.89
CA ALA A 129 17.79 -19.05 25.83
C ALA A 129 18.61 -18.22 26.85
N GLU A 130 19.10 -17.04 26.44
CA GLU A 130 19.81 -16.10 27.32
C GLU A 130 18.86 -15.25 28.17
N TRP A 131 17.68 -14.90 27.65
CA TRP A 131 16.72 -14.04 28.35
C TRP A 131 15.99 -14.78 29.48
N MET A 132 15.52 -16.00 29.18
CA MET A 132 14.62 -16.76 30.06
C MET A 132 15.13 -16.98 31.50
N PRO A 133 16.41 -17.37 31.75
CA PRO A 133 16.88 -17.78 33.08
C PRO A 133 16.59 -16.79 34.23
N SER A 134 16.61 -15.48 33.94
CA SER A 134 16.41 -14.44 34.96
C SER A 134 14.99 -14.45 35.56
N SER A 135 14.01 -14.95 34.80
CA SER A 135 12.61 -15.06 35.21
C SER A 135 12.25 -16.42 35.85
N GLU A 136 13.16 -17.39 35.84
CA GLU A 136 12.95 -18.74 36.39
C GLU A 136 12.39 -18.75 37.83
N PRO A 137 12.85 -17.89 38.78
CA PRO A 137 12.30 -17.88 40.14
C PRO A 137 10.78 -17.59 40.21
N LYS A 138 10.21 -16.97 39.17
CA LYS A 138 8.78 -16.68 39.04
C LYS A 138 8.03 -17.68 38.16
N ALA A 139 8.72 -18.58 37.45
CA ALA A 139 8.13 -19.50 36.48
C ALA A 139 7.50 -20.76 37.07
N LYS A 140 7.55 -20.93 38.40
CA LYS A 140 6.98 -22.11 39.08
C LYS A 140 5.49 -22.25 38.77
N GLY A 141 5.07 -23.43 38.32
CA GLY A 141 3.69 -23.69 37.88
C GLY A 141 3.31 -23.07 36.53
N CYS A 142 4.28 -22.65 35.71
CA CYS A 142 4.05 -22.13 34.35
C CYS A 142 4.73 -23.03 33.30
N GLY A 143 4.01 -24.02 32.80
CA GLY A 143 4.40 -24.96 31.76
C GLY A 143 4.80 -24.28 30.45
N ALA A 144 4.13 -23.20 30.08
CA ALA A 144 4.48 -22.40 28.90
C ALA A 144 5.92 -21.85 28.96
N TRP A 145 6.36 -21.41 30.14
CA TRP A 145 7.73 -20.93 30.34
C TRP A 145 8.75 -22.07 30.16
N TYR A 146 8.51 -23.23 30.79
CA TYR A 146 9.40 -24.39 30.68
C TYR A 146 9.46 -24.94 29.25
N TYR A 147 8.33 -24.93 28.54
CA TYR A 147 8.24 -25.35 27.15
C TYR A 147 9.07 -24.43 26.26
N ARG A 148 8.80 -23.11 26.28
CA ARG A 148 9.52 -22.13 25.46
C ARG A 148 11.03 -22.14 25.76
N PHE A 149 11.41 -22.26 27.04
CA PHE A 149 12.82 -22.33 27.39
C PHE A 149 13.48 -23.64 26.91
N SER A 150 12.78 -24.77 27.02
CA SER A 150 13.28 -26.05 26.51
C SER A 150 13.49 -26.03 24.98
N VAL A 151 12.55 -25.46 24.22
CA VAL A 151 12.69 -25.33 22.76
C VAL A 151 13.87 -24.42 22.41
N ALA A 152 14.00 -23.26 23.07
CA ALA A 152 15.14 -22.36 22.85
C ALA A 152 16.50 -23.04 23.12
N LEU A 153 16.59 -23.82 24.21
CA LEU A 153 17.78 -24.61 24.53
C LEU A 153 18.06 -25.70 23.49
N MET A 154 17.01 -26.34 22.96
CA MET A 154 17.13 -27.39 21.94
C MET A 154 17.70 -26.86 20.63
N TYR A 155 17.17 -25.75 20.11
CA TYR A 155 17.71 -25.06 18.92
C TYR A 155 19.12 -24.48 19.14
N CYS A 156 19.53 -24.29 20.40
CA CYS A 156 20.91 -23.96 20.75
C CYS A 156 21.86 -25.17 20.88
N GLY A 157 21.36 -26.40 20.67
CA GLY A 157 22.12 -27.64 20.85
C GLY A 157 22.39 -28.03 22.31
N ARG A 158 21.74 -27.38 23.28
CA ARG A 158 21.85 -27.65 24.73
C ARG A 158 20.86 -28.73 25.16
N LEU A 159 20.89 -29.88 24.48
CA LEU A 159 19.84 -30.91 24.51
C LEU A 159 19.59 -31.51 25.91
N GLN A 160 20.63 -31.68 26.73
CA GLN A 160 20.45 -32.19 28.09
C GLN A 160 19.73 -31.17 28.98
N GLU A 161 20.06 -29.88 28.85
CA GLU A 161 19.38 -28.82 29.60
C GLU A 161 17.94 -28.67 29.11
N ALA A 162 17.71 -28.73 27.80
CA ALA A 162 16.38 -28.75 27.21
C ALA A 162 15.53 -29.90 27.79
N TYR A 163 16.11 -31.09 27.91
CA TYR A 163 15.45 -32.27 28.49
C TYR A 163 15.10 -32.06 29.96
N ASP A 164 16.05 -31.58 30.76
CA ASP A 164 15.82 -31.33 32.18
C ASP A 164 14.71 -30.29 32.40
N ARG A 165 14.64 -29.24 31.56
CA ARG A 165 13.57 -28.23 31.60
C ARG A 165 12.22 -28.78 31.15
N ALA A 166 12.19 -29.58 30.08
CA ALA A 166 10.96 -30.23 29.62
C ALA A 166 10.37 -31.13 30.72
N GLU A 167 11.22 -31.96 31.33
CA GLU A 167 10.83 -32.85 32.43
C GLU A 167 10.42 -32.08 33.69
N GLN A 168 10.99 -30.91 33.95
CA GLN A 168 10.54 -30.04 35.03
C GLN A 168 9.17 -29.43 34.71
N GLY A 169 8.95 -28.92 33.50
CA GLY A 169 7.66 -28.37 33.09
C GLY A 169 6.53 -29.38 33.19
N VAL A 170 6.77 -30.65 32.81
CA VAL A 170 5.82 -31.75 32.99
C VAL A 170 5.42 -31.95 34.46
N ARG A 171 6.32 -31.69 35.41
CA ARG A 171 6.03 -31.79 36.86
C ARG A 171 5.35 -30.55 37.42
N GLU A 172 5.68 -29.38 36.89
CA GLU A 172 5.19 -28.08 37.37
C GLU A 172 3.76 -27.79 36.87
N GLU A 173 3.46 -28.09 35.61
CA GLU A 173 2.13 -27.91 35.02
C GLU A 173 1.80 -29.05 34.03
N PRO A 174 1.38 -30.24 34.52
CA PRO A 174 1.10 -31.40 33.68
C PRO A 174 -0.14 -31.23 32.77
N ASP A 175 -0.97 -30.22 33.01
CA ASP A 175 -2.17 -29.95 32.21
C ASP A 175 -1.89 -29.03 31.01
N TYR A 176 -0.68 -28.46 30.91
CA TYR A 176 -0.24 -27.73 29.72
C TYR A 176 0.15 -28.72 28.62
N PRO A 177 -0.48 -28.72 27.43
CA PRO A 177 -0.26 -29.78 26.44
C PRO A 177 1.14 -29.70 25.79
N TRP A 178 1.59 -28.52 25.41
CA TRP A 178 2.80 -28.34 24.58
C TRP A 178 4.10 -28.79 25.27
N ILE A 179 4.15 -28.80 26.61
CA ILE A 179 5.31 -29.36 27.34
C ILE A 179 5.44 -30.88 27.12
N TRP A 180 4.33 -31.59 26.92
CA TRP A 180 4.36 -33.03 26.60
C TRP A 180 4.87 -33.29 25.19
N LEU A 181 4.56 -32.41 24.23
CA LEU A 181 5.11 -32.48 22.87
C LEU A 181 6.64 -32.38 22.93
N GLN A 182 7.16 -31.38 23.62
CA GLN A 182 8.60 -31.17 23.78
C GLN A 182 9.28 -32.30 24.58
N ALA A 183 8.65 -32.79 25.65
CA ALA A 183 9.17 -33.92 26.40
C ALA A 183 9.20 -35.20 25.55
N ALA A 184 8.20 -35.43 24.68
CA ALA A 184 8.18 -36.58 23.79
C ALA A 184 9.36 -36.57 22.79
N LYS A 185 9.58 -35.45 22.11
CA LYS A 185 10.71 -35.24 21.18
C LYS A 185 12.04 -35.55 21.85
N LEU A 186 12.30 -34.94 23.01
CA LEU A 186 13.57 -35.13 23.73
C LEU A 186 13.71 -36.53 24.35
N ARG A 187 12.64 -37.13 24.90
CA ARG A 187 12.67 -38.52 25.38
C ARG A 187 13.02 -39.49 24.26
N SER A 188 12.45 -39.30 23.07
CA SER A 188 12.75 -40.11 21.89
C SER A 188 14.24 -40.00 21.51
N TYR A 189 14.75 -38.77 21.42
CA TYR A 189 16.16 -38.49 21.15
C TYR A 189 17.12 -39.18 22.15
N PHE A 190 16.81 -39.14 23.45
CA PHE A 190 17.60 -39.82 24.49
C PHE A 190 17.34 -41.34 24.60
N GLY A 191 16.58 -41.93 23.67
CA GLY A 191 16.36 -43.36 23.55
C GLY A 191 15.22 -43.92 24.42
N ASN A 192 14.46 -43.06 25.11
CA ASN A 192 13.27 -43.45 25.87
C ASN A 192 12.00 -43.40 24.99
N ARG A 193 11.95 -44.29 23.99
CA ARG A 193 10.83 -44.37 23.05
C ARG A 193 9.49 -44.67 23.71
N GLU A 194 9.47 -45.53 24.73
CA GLU A 194 8.24 -45.87 25.46
C GLU A 194 7.69 -44.65 26.20
N GLY A 195 8.54 -43.93 26.94
CA GLY A 195 8.15 -42.69 27.62
C GLY A 195 7.82 -41.53 26.68
N ALA A 196 8.35 -41.53 25.45
CA ALA A 196 7.99 -40.57 24.41
C ALA A 196 6.56 -40.80 23.90
N LEU A 197 6.20 -42.07 23.60
CA LEU A 197 4.84 -42.42 23.19
C LEU A 197 3.81 -42.20 24.31
N GLU A 198 4.19 -42.44 25.58
CA GLU A 198 3.33 -42.10 26.72
C GLU A 198 3.09 -40.59 26.84
N ALA A 199 4.12 -39.77 26.58
CA ALA A 199 3.99 -38.32 26.55
C ALA A 199 3.06 -37.86 25.41
N VAL A 200 3.20 -38.40 24.20
CA VAL A 200 2.28 -38.14 23.08
C VAL A 200 0.83 -38.53 23.44
N GLN A 201 0.62 -39.72 24.02
CA GLN A 201 -0.70 -40.16 24.48
C GLN A 201 -1.28 -39.28 25.59
N THR A 202 -0.42 -38.62 26.37
CA THR A 202 -0.86 -37.67 27.39
C THR A 202 -1.25 -36.34 26.77
N GLY A 203 -0.46 -35.83 25.82
CA GLY A 203 -0.81 -34.67 25.01
C GLY A 203 -2.14 -34.84 24.26
N LEU A 204 -2.33 -35.95 23.55
CA LEU A 204 -3.57 -36.27 22.83
C LEU A 204 -4.80 -36.44 23.75
N ARG A 205 -4.60 -36.71 25.05
CA ARG A 205 -5.71 -36.71 26.03
C ARG A 205 -6.10 -35.29 26.43
N LEU A 206 -5.17 -34.34 26.40
CA LEU A 206 -5.42 -32.92 26.69
C LEU A 206 -5.97 -32.20 25.46
N VAL A 207 -5.41 -32.47 24.27
CA VAL A 207 -5.84 -31.92 22.97
C VAL A 207 -6.09 -33.08 22.00
N PRO A 208 -7.32 -33.62 21.94
CA PRO A 208 -7.66 -34.69 21.00
C PRO A 208 -7.51 -34.24 19.54
N ASP A 209 -7.07 -35.17 18.68
CA ASP A 209 -6.96 -35.00 17.22
C ASP A 209 -6.00 -33.90 16.74
N ASP A 210 -5.09 -33.45 17.60
CA ASP A 210 -4.05 -32.46 17.27
C ASP A 210 -3.03 -32.99 16.25
N HIS A 211 -2.77 -32.22 15.19
CA HIS A 211 -1.90 -32.60 14.06
C HIS A 211 -0.46 -32.87 14.52
N GLU A 212 0.12 -31.99 15.32
CA GLU A 212 1.51 -32.10 15.79
C GLU A 212 1.74 -33.36 16.61
N PHE A 213 0.81 -33.69 17.52
CA PHE A 213 0.92 -34.91 18.30
C PHE A 213 0.73 -36.18 17.47
N LEU A 214 -0.15 -36.15 16.45
CA LEU A 214 -0.37 -37.29 15.55
C LEU A 214 0.86 -37.54 14.67
N THR A 215 1.41 -36.48 14.06
CA THR A 215 2.65 -36.54 13.27
C THR A 215 3.80 -37.07 14.12
N LEU A 216 4.03 -36.48 15.30
CA LEU A 216 5.10 -36.91 16.20
C LEU A 216 4.95 -38.39 16.63
N HIS A 217 3.71 -38.88 16.79
CA HIS A 217 3.47 -40.30 17.06
C HIS A 217 4.06 -41.18 15.95
N GLU A 218 3.74 -40.87 14.69
CA GLU A 218 4.17 -41.63 13.52
C GLU A 218 5.70 -41.56 13.35
N GLU A 219 6.29 -40.39 13.57
CA GLU A 219 7.73 -40.17 13.50
C GLU A 219 8.51 -40.95 14.56
N ILE A 220 8.04 -40.93 15.82
CA ILE A 220 8.63 -41.75 16.89
C ILE A 220 8.52 -43.24 16.52
N LEU A 221 7.42 -43.65 15.88
CA LEU A 221 7.27 -45.03 15.41
C LEU A 221 8.24 -45.38 14.27
N ALA A 222 8.43 -44.46 13.33
CA ALA A 222 9.36 -44.56 12.22
C ALA A 222 10.84 -44.51 12.67
N GLY A 223 11.09 -43.97 13.87
CA GLY A 223 12.44 -43.78 14.39
C GLY A 223 13.13 -42.55 13.79
N ALA A 224 12.36 -41.51 13.50
CA ALA A 224 12.86 -40.23 13.04
C ALA A 224 13.85 -39.63 14.05
N SER A 225 14.80 -38.88 13.54
CA SER A 225 15.73 -38.05 14.30
C SER A 225 15.02 -36.83 14.88
N LEU A 226 15.66 -36.18 15.85
CA LEU A 226 15.12 -34.96 16.45
C LEU A 226 14.95 -33.82 15.45
N GLU A 227 15.79 -33.76 14.41
CA GLU A 227 15.71 -32.72 13.38
C GLU A 227 14.60 -32.99 12.36
N GLU A 228 14.34 -34.26 12.05
CA GLU A 228 13.17 -34.66 11.25
C GLU A 228 11.87 -34.30 11.99
N MET A 229 11.79 -34.56 13.31
CA MET A 229 10.65 -34.20 14.17
C MET A 229 10.38 -32.70 14.32
N GLU A 230 11.31 -31.85 13.89
CA GLU A 230 11.17 -30.39 13.90
C GLU A 230 10.85 -29.82 12.51
N TYR A 231 10.93 -30.64 11.46
CA TYR A 231 10.66 -30.22 10.09
C TYR A 231 9.16 -30.31 9.75
N HIS A 232 8.36 -29.62 10.56
CA HIS A 232 6.90 -29.57 10.46
C HIS A 232 6.35 -28.19 10.82
N TRP A 233 5.19 -27.83 10.27
CA TRP A 233 4.40 -26.68 10.71
C TRP A 233 3.20 -27.11 11.55
N ILE A 234 2.88 -26.28 12.54
CA ILE A 234 1.71 -26.49 13.41
C ILE A 234 0.41 -26.44 12.59
N ASP A 235 0.34 -25.58 11.56
CA ASP A 235 -0.78 -25.56 10.62
C ASP A 235 -0.69 -26.72 9.62
N PRO A 236 -1.72 -27.59 9.51
CA PRO A 236 -1.67 -28.77 8.65
C PRO A 236 -1.56 -28.48 7.14
N GLU A 237 -2.02 -27.32 6.66
CA GLU A 237 -1.92 -26.96 5.25
C GLU A 237 -0.54 -26.41 4.93
N ALA A 238 0.00 -25.53 5.78
CA ALA A 238 1.38 -25.08 5.70
C ALA A 238 2.34 -26.27 5.77
N ASP A 239 2.13 -27.21 6.70
CA ASP A 239 2.95 -28.43 6.80
C ASP A 239 2.87 -29.25 5.52
N ARG A 240 1.68 -29.38 4.92
CA ARG A 240 1.53 -30.07 3.63
C ARG A 240 2.35 -29.39 2.53
N LYS A 241 2.36 -28.06 2.45
CA LYS A 241 3.18 -27.31 1.49
C LYS A 241 4.67 -27.53 1.74
N LEU A 242 5.11 -27.50 3.01
CA LEU A 242 6.48 -27.80 3.42
C LEU A 242 6.91 -29.21 2.98
N GLN A 243 6.09 -30.23 3.28
CA GLN A 243 6.38 -31.61 2.89
C GLN A 243 6.33 -31.83 1.36
N GLN A 244 5.63 -30.98 0.60
CA GLN A 244 5.58 -31.01 -0.87
C GLN A 244 6.69 -30.20 -1.53
N GLY A 245 7.51 -29.46 -0.76
CA GLY A 245 8.55 -28.57 -1.28
C GLY A 245 8.00 -27.32 -1.96
N LEU A 246 6.79 -26.90 -1.60
CA LEU A 246 6.08 -25.72 -2.12
C LEU A 246 6.12 -24.54 -1.14
N ASP A 247 6.85 -24.68 -0.04
CA ASP A 247 6.99 -23.67 0.99
C ASP A 247 8.23 -22.82 0.75
N MET A 248 8.02 -21.50 0.71
CA MET A 248 9.06 -20.50 0.50
C MET A 248 9.97 -20.33 1.72
N ASP A 249 9.49 -20.67 2.93
CA ASP A 249 10.22 -20.53 4.19
C ASP A 249 11.03 -21.79 4.57
N ALA A 250 10.94 -22.87 3.78
CA ALA A 250 11.57 -24.17 4.04
C ALA A 250 13.09 -24.07 4.29
N ASP A 251 13.80 -23.24 3.51
CA ASP A 251 15.25 -23.06 3.63
C ASP A 251 15.64 -22.34 4.93
N SER A 252 14.82 -21.38 5.40
CA SER A 252 15.04 -20.71 6.69
C SER A 252 14.84 -21.66 7.87
N LYS A 253 13.76 -22.45 7.83
CA LYS A 253 13.47 -23.48 8.85
C LYS A 253 14.59 -24.52 8.95
N LEU A 254 15.06 -25.04 7.81
CA LEU A 254 16.16 -26.01 7.76
C LEU A 254 17.47 -25.44 8.32
N ARG A 255 17.76 -24.16 8.08
CA ARG A 255 18.95 -23.48 8.62
C ARG A 255 18.92 -23.45 10.14
N ALA A 256 17.78 -23.10 10.77
CA ALA A 256 17.65 -23.14 12.23
C ALA A 256 17.71 -24.57 12.80
N ILE A 257 17.02 -25.53 12.17
CA ILE A 257 17.05 -26.95 12.55
C ILE A 257 18.48 -27.51 12.52
N SER A 258 19.32 -27.04 11.59
CA SER A 258 20.71 -27.47 11.49
C SER A 258 21.54 -27.19 12.76
N CYS A 259 21.08 -26.26 13.63
CA CYS A 259 21.72 -25.92 14.90
C CYS A 259 21.32 -26.81 16.09
N ILE A 260 20.45 -27.81 15.91
CA ILE A 260 19.96 -28.65 17.01
C ILE A 260 20.96 -29.74 17.40
N THR A 261 21.35 -30.62 16.48
CA THR A 261 22.25 -31.75 16.79
C THR A 261 23.63 -31.58 16.16
N THR A 262 24.67 -31.89 16.94
CA THR A 262 26.06 -31.84 16.45
C THR A 262 26.44 -33.14 15.75
N ASN A 263 26.90 -33.03 14.50
CA ASN A 263 27.59 -34.10 13.80
C ASN A 263 29.02 -34.21 14.34
N GLN A 264 29.28 -35.20 15.19
CA GLN A 264 30.59 -35.39 15.83
C GLN A 264 31.72 -35.63 14.83
N GLU A 265 31.46 -36.31 13.71
CA GLU A 265 32.46 -36.55 12.67
C GLU A 265 32.79 -35.27 11.92
N GLY A 266 31.78 -34.49 11.56
CA GLY A 266 31.95 -33.21 10.87
C GLY A 266 32.64 -32.16 11.75
N LEU A 267 32.29 -32.08 13.04
CA LEU A 267 32.98 -31.21 13.99
C LEU A 267 34.44 -31.63 14.19
N ALA A 268 34.72 -32.93 14.30
CA ALA A 268 36.08 -33.44 14.40
C ALA A 268 36.89 -33.13 13.13
N ALA A 269 36.28 -33.28 11.94
CA ALA A 269 36.89 -32.93 10.67
C ALA A 269 37.18 -31.42 10.55
N PHE A 270 36.27 -30.56 11.01
CA PHE A 270 36.51 -29.12 11.12
C PHE A 270 37.70 -28.81 12.04
N CYS A 271 37.70 -29.37 13.25
CA CYS A 271 38.77 -29.17 14.22
C CYS A 271 40.12 -29.67 13.69
N GLU A 272 40.15 -30.79 12.96
CA GLU A 272 41.36 -31.28 12.30
C GLU A 272 41.82 -30.32 11.19
N LEU A 273 40.90 -29.91 10.29
CA LEU A 273 41.18 -29.01 9.18
C LEU A 273 41.75 -27.68 9.66
N PHE A 274 41.16 -27.06 10.69
CA PHE A 274 41.59 -25.78 11.24
C PHE A 274 42.61 -25.91 12.39
N SER A 275 42.96 -27.13 12.79
CA SER A 275 43.86 -27.41 13.93
C SER A 275 43.39 -26.77 15.25
N VAL A 276 42.08 -26.82 15.49
CA VAL A 276 41.42 -26.21 16.67
C VAL A 276 41.32 -27.25 17.78
N GLY A 277 42.01 -26.99 18.89
CA GLY A 277 41.85 -27.68 20.16
C GLY A 277 40.82 -27.01 21.08
N PRO A 278 40.53 -27.61 22.25
CA PRO A 278 39.53 -27.08 23.20
C PRO A 278 39.79 -25.64 23.67
N GLU A 279 41.05 -25.22 23.76
CA GLU A 279 41.47 -23.89 24.23
C GLU A 279 41.52 -22.84 23.11
N ASP A 280 41.33 -23.26 21.85
CA ASP A 280 41.47 -22.39 20.67
C ASP A 280 40.14 -21.72 20.26
N TRP A 281 39.03 -22.13 20.86
CA TRP A 281 37.73 -21.49 20.71
C TRP A 281 37.68 -20.16 21.47
N LEU A 282 37.42 -19.08 20.75
CA LEU A 282 37.15 -17.76 21.35
C LEU A 282 35.70 -17.64 21.87
N GLY A 283 34.80 -18.44 21.29
CA GLY A 283 33.40 -18.52 21.65
C GLY A 283 32.72 -19.63 20.84
N THR A 284 31.66 -20.21 21.38
CA THR A 284 30.88 -21.27 20.71
C THR A 284 29.39 -20.93 20.61
N ALA A 285 28.97 -19.81 21.22
CA ALA A 285 27.60 -19.31 21.21
C ALA A 285 27.58 -17.76 21.39
N PRO A 286 26.67 -17.03 20.72
CA PRO A 286 25.81 -17.52 19.65
C PRO A 286 26.62 -18.02 18.45
N TYR A 287 27.84 -17.51 18.29
CA TYR A 287 28.67 -17.79 17.12
C TYR A 287 29.91 -18.57 17.50
N CYS A 288 30.28 -19.52 16.65
CA CYS A 288 31.51 -20.27 16.72
C CYS A 288 32.67 -19.39 16.24
N ARG A 289 33.62 -19.12 17.13
CA ARG A 289 34.70 -18.18 16.92
C ARG A 289 36.05 -18.85 17.15
N ILE A 290 36.95 -18.77 16.18
CA ILE A 290 38.31 -19.29 16.27
C ILE A 290 39.31 -18.27 15.73
N ARG A 291 40.60 -18.42 16.06
CA ARG A 291 41.68 -17.74 15.33
C ARG A 291 42.31 -18.68 14.34
N CYS A 292 42.49 -18.23 13.11
CA CYS A 292 43.25 -18.95 12.10
C CYS A 292 44.54 -18.20 11.74
N SER A 293 45.56 -18.97 11.34
CA SER A 293 46.84 -18.41 10.90
C SER A 293 46.70 -17.85 9.48
N ALA A 294 46.90 -16.54 9.32
CA ALA A 294 47.08 -15.90 8.02
C ALA A 294 48.52 -15.38 7.88
N PRO A 295 49.01 -15.04 6.67
CA PRO A 295 50.43 -14.82 6.39
C PRO A 295 51.16 -13.76 7.23
N GLU A 296 50.46 -12.84 7.89
CA GLU A 296 51.09 -11.78 8.71
C GLU A 296 50.46 -11.55 10.11
N SER A 297 49.18 -11.83 10.32
CA SER A 297 48.49 -11.72 11.62
C SER A 297 47.40 -12.79 11.74
N PRO A 298 47.11 -13.32 12.95
CA PRO A 298 45.96 -14.19 13.13
C PRO A 298 44.66 -13.41 12.85
N VAL A 299 43.78 -14.02 12.05
CA VAL A 299 42.45 -13.50 11.69
C VAL A 299 41.40 -14.27 12.48
N GLU A 300 40.37 -13.57 12.94
CA GLU A 300 39.24 -14.22 13.61
C GLU A 300 38.26 -14.78 12.57
N LEU A 301 37.89 -16.06 12.67
CA LEU A 301 36.75 -16.61 11.92
C LEU A 301 35.56 -16.73 12.85
N VAL A 302 34.44 -16.14 12.45
CA VAL A 302 33.16 -16.14 13.13
C VAL A 302 32.15 -16.85 12.25
N PHE A 303 31.84 -18.08 12.58
CA PHE A 303 30.72 -18.79 11.99
C PHE A 303 29.46 -18.34 12.74
N ARG A 304 28.51 -17.70 12.05
CA ARG A 304 27.26 -17.15 12.59
C ARG A 304 26.24 -18.26 12.93
N MET A 305 26.72 -19.27 13.63
CA MET A 305 26.03 -20.50 14.03
C MET A 305 26.76 -21.14 15.23
N ASN A 306 26.07 -22.04 15.94
CA ASN A 306 26.70 -22.87 16.97
C ASN A 306 27.49 -24.05 16.38
N GLN A 307 28.09 -24.86 17.24
CA GLN A 307 28.89 -26.02 16.82
C GLN A 307 28.07 -27.07 16.06
N ALA A 308 26.75 -27.14 16.28
CA ALA A 308 25.88 -28.05 15.55
C ALA A 308 25.74 -27.64 14.07
N GLY A 309 25.41 -26.39 13.78
CA GLY A 309 25.35 -25.88 12.41
C GLY A 309 26.71 -25.99 11.72
N LEU A 310 27.79 -25.57 12.41
CA LEU A 310 29.16 -25.64 11.90
C LEU A 310 29.57 -27.07 11.51
N SER A 311 29.18 -28.05 12.32
CA SER A 311 29.54 -29.45 12.10
C SER A 311 28.93 -30.08 10.84
N LYS A 312 27.97 -29.40 10.19
CA LYS A 312 27.27 -29.87 8.99
C LYS A 312 27.73 -29.17 7.71
N LEU A 313 28.59 -28.16 7.80
CA LEU A 313 29.18 -27.54 6.63
C LEU A 313 30.07 -28.54 5.87
N SER A 314 30.08 -28.42 4.54
CA SER A 314 30.90 -29.29 3.69
C SER A 314 32.37 -29.10 3.99
N ILE A 315 33.07 -30.20 4.30
CA ILE A 315 34.51 -30.17 4.61
C ILE A 315 35.35 -29.72 3.41
N ASP A 316 34.90 -30.01 2.19
CA ASP A 316 35.58 -29.59 0.96
C ASP A 316 35.42 -28.08 0.77
N TRP A 317 34.22 -27.56 1.03
CA TRP A 317 33.97 -26.12 0.98
C TRP A 317 34.76 -25.36 2.05
N LEU A 318 34.79 -25.87 3.29
CA LEU A 318 35.59 -25.31 4.38
C LEU A 318 37.08 -25.30 4.05
N ARG A 319 37.58 -26.34 3.38
CA ARG A 319 38.97 -26.40 2.91
C ARG A 319 39.24 -25.30 1.89
N THR A 320 38.34 -25.08 0.94
CA THR A 320 38.43 -23.97 -0.02
C THR A 320 38.47 -22.61 0.68
N GLN A 321 37.60 -22.36 1.67
CA GLN A 321 37.64 -21.08 2.41
C GLN A 321 38.94 -20.91 3.21
N LYS A 322 39.45 -21.99 3.82
CA LYS A 322 40.74 -21.98 4.50
C LYS A 322 41.90 -21.68 3.54
N GLU A 323 41.94 -22.33 2.39
CA GLU A 323 42.96 -22.11 1.35
C GLU A 323 42.93 -20.66 0.84
N ARG A 324 41.74 -20.09 0.67
CA ARG A 324 41.57 -18.68 0.28
C ARG A 324 42.10 -17.73 1.36
N LEU A 325 41.79 -17.97 2.64
CA LEU A 325 42.32 -17.18 3.76
C LEU A 325 43.85 -17.26 3.86
N GLU A 326 44.40 -18.48 3.73
CA GLU A 326 45.85 -18.72 3.83
C GLU A 326 46.63 -18.24 2.59
N SER A 327 45.95 -18.02 1.46
CA SER A 327 46.58 -17.48 0.23
C SER A 327 47.21 -16.10 0.44
N GLY A 328 46.78 -15.37 1.46
CA GLY A 328 47.22 -14.01 1.75
C GLY A 328 46.54 -12.94 0.90
N ARG A 329 45.69 -13.33 -0.05
CA ARG A 329 44.96 -12.41 -0.94
C ARG A 329 44.20 -11.33 -0.16
N TRP A 330 43.54 -11.73 0.93
CA TRP A 330 42.67 -10.84 1.69
C TRP A 330 43.36 -10.08 2.82
N THR A 331 44.66 -10.28 3.05
CA THR A 331 45.34 -9.83 4.29
C THR A 331 45.30 -8.31 4.47
N TYR A 332 45.48 -7.58 3.38
CA TYR A 332 45.60 -6.13 3.37
C TYR A 332 44.72 -5.53 2.31
N ARG A 333 44.17 -4.38 2.65
CA ARG A 333 43.37 -3.59 1.72
C ARG A 333 43.69 -2.12 1.89
N ASN A 334 43.74 -1.37 0.79
CA ASN A 334 43.79 0.08 0.86
C ASN A 334 42.36 0.59 0.89
N THR A 335 42.05 1.49 1.81
CA THR A 335 40.78 2.22 1.80
C THR A 335 40.87 3.39 0.83
N GLU A 336 39.73 3.94 0.43
CA GLU A 336 39.64 5.00 -0.60
C GLU A 336 40.45 6.26 -0.25
N ASP A 337 40.61 6.55 1.05
CA ASP A 337 41.44 7.64 1.57
C ASP A 337 42.96 7.33 1.56
N GLY A 338 43.35 6.18 1.00
CA GLY A 338 44.71 5.67 0.91
C GLY A 338 45.26 5.11 2.22
N ALA A 339 44.44 4.98 3.27
CA ALA A 339 44.86 4.34 4.51
C ALA A 339 44.91 2.81 4.35
N LEU A 340 45.84 2.17 5.05
CA LEU A 340 45.93 0.72 5.02
C LEU A 340 44.91 0.14 6.01
N ALA A 341 44.18 -0.88 5.60
CA ALA A 341 43.34 -1.70 6.45
C ALA A 341 43.83 -3.14 6.41
N VAL A 342 43.68 -3.83 7.54
CA VAL A 342 44.12 -5.21 7.73
C VAL A 342 42.88 -6.04 8.00
N LEU A 343 42.80 -7.22 7.38
CA LEU A 343 41.73 -8.16 7.66
C LEU A 343 41.75 -8.52 9.15
N ASP A 344 40.61 -8.32 9.79
CA ASP A 344 40.45 -8.51 11.23
C ASP A 344 39.59 -9.74 11.50
N THR A 345 38.45 -9.85 10.81
CA THR A 345 37.47 -10.92 11.03
C THR A 345 36.88 -11.45 9.72
N VAL A 346 36.56 -12.74 9.64
CA VAL A 346 35.80 -13.38 8.56
C VAL A 346 34.49 -13.92 9.13
N LEU A 347 33.35 -13.51 8.59
CA LEU A 347 32.03 -14.02 8.94
C LEU A 347 31.63 -15.14 7.97
N VAL A 348 31.01 -16.20 8.48
CA VAL A 348 30.43 -17.29 7.67
C VAL A 348 29.02 -17.59 8.15
N ASP A 349 28.07 -17.60 7.24
CA ASP A 349 26.64 -17.77 7.54
C ASP A 349 26.10 -19.16 7.27
N LEU A 350 24.90 -19.42 7.83
CA LEU A 350 24.17 -20.68 7.65
C LEU A 350 23.73 -20.92 6.19
N ASP A 351 23.68 -19.86 5.38
CA ASP A 351 23.42 -19.90 3.94
C ASP A 351 24.70 -19.99 3.09
N TYR A 352 25.85 -20.22 3.72
CA TYR A 352 27.17 -20.29 3.10
C TYR A 352 27.71 -18.96 2.55
N SER A 353 27.05 -17.83 2.84
CA SER A 353 27.63 -16.52 2.57
C SER A 353 28.83 -16.25 3.47
N VAL A 354 29.83 -15.53 2.94
CA VAL A 354 31.09 -15.25 3.64
C VAL A 354 31.39 -13.77 3.53
N SER A 355 31.62 -13.10 4.64
CA SER A 355 32.01 -11.68 4.66
C SER A 355 33.38 -11.47 5.30
N LEU A 356 34.10 -10.44 4.88
CA LEU A 356 35.40 -10.03 5.38
C LEU A 356 35.28 -8.68 6.09
N ILE A 357 35.68 -8.60 7.36
CA ILE A 357 35.73 -7.35 8.12
C ILE A 357 37.18 -6.88 8.22
N TYR A 358 37.42 -5.67 7.73
CA TYR A 358 38.71 -5.01 7.76
C TYR A 358 38.74 -3.93 8.85
N ARG A 359 39.91 -3.77 9.47
CA ARG A 359 40.18 -2.72 10.45
C ARG A 359 41.26 -1.79 9.92
N HIS A 360 41.02 -0.48 9.96
CA HIS A 360 42.03 0.51 9.57
C HIS A 360 43.26 0.46 10.50
N THR A 361 44.47 0.67 9.96
CA THR A 361 45.70 0.71 10.76
C THR A 361 45.83 1.98 11.59
N ASP A 362 45.23 3.07 11.10
CA ASP A 362 45.46 4.43 11.62
C ASP A 362 44.23 4.99 12.35
N LYS A 363 43.08 4.33 12.23
CA LYS A 363 41.78 4.72 12.79
C LYS A 363 41.13 3.50 13.44
N ASN A 364 40.36 3.69 14.51
CA ASN A 364 39.60 2.60 15.14
C ASN A 364 38.25 2.40 14.43
N LEU A 365 38.29 2.24 13.11
CA LEU A 365 37.14 2.06 12.22
C LEU A 365 37.22 0.67 11.56
N TYR A 366 36.06 0.11 11.27
CA TYR A 366 35.90 -1.19 10.61
C TYR A 366 34.94 -1.04 9.42
N PHE A 367 35.10 -1.89 8.42
CA PHE A 367 34.17 -2.04 7.31
C PHE A 367 34.07 -3.51 6.90
N GLN A 368 32.96 -3.91 6.32
CA GLN A 368 32.65 -5.28 5.93
C GLN A 368 32.48 -5.37 4.41
N ILE A 369 32.95 -6.47 3.82
CA ILE A 369 32.81 -6.77 2.40
C ILE A 369 32.28 -8.19 2.24
N LEU A 370 31.28 -8.40 1.39
CA LEU A 370 30.76 -9.73 1.09
C LEU A 370 31.65 -10.42 0.03
N LEU A 371 31.77 -11.74 0.12
CA LEU A 371 32.40 -12.57 -0.91
C LEU A 371 31.32 -13.16 -1.82
N ASN A 372 31.54 -13.08 -3.12
CA ASN A 372 30.77 -13.86 -4.08
C ASN A 372 31.11 -15.37 -4.00
N SER A 373 30.38 -16.21 -4.75
CA SER A 373 30.59 -17.67 -4.78
C SER A 373 32.03 -18.08 -5.14
N ASP A 374 32.71 -17.27 -5.95
CA ASP A 374 34.09 -17.50 -6.37
C ASP A 374 35.14 -17.09 -5.32
N GLY A 375 34.70 -16.53 -4.18
CA GLY A 375 35.56 -16.09 -3.08
C GLY A 375 36.35 -14.85 -3.44
N VAL A 376 35.79 -14.02 -4.31
CA VAL A 376 36.32 -12.71 -4.58
C VAL A 376 35.52 -11.69 -3.76
N PRO A 377 36.19 -10.81 -3.00
CA PRO A 377 35.48 -9.70 -2.35
C PRO A 377 34.73 -8.93 -3.43
N GLU A 378 33.46 -8.60 -3.22
CA GLU A 378 32.58 -8.05 -4.27
C GLU A 378 33.17 -6.80 -4.93
N ASP A 379 33.91 -6.01 -4.16
CA ASP A 379 34.65 -4.81 -4.57
C ASP A 379 36.05 -5.10 -5.22
N GLU A 380 36.53 -6.34 -5.23
CA GLU A 380 37.78 -6.81 -5.85
C GLU A 380 37.57 -7.83 -6.98
N ALA A 381 36.32 -8.25 -7.21
CA ALA A 381 35.95 -9.00 -8.40
C ALA A 381 36.43 -8.18 -9.59
N VAL A 382 36.82 -8.83 -10.72
CA VAL A 382 36.94 -8.06 -11.97
C VAL A 382 35.71 -7.18 -11.98
N PRO A 383 35.88 -5.85 -11.94
CA PRO A 383 34.85 -4.99 -11.42
C PRO A 383 33.51 -5.40 -12.02
N GLN A 384 32.62 -5.95 -11.21
CA GLN A 384 31.34 -5.25 -11.21
C GLN A 384 31.72 -3.94 -10.54
N PRO A 385 31.71 -2.83 -11.31
CA PRO A 385 32.64 -1.76 -11.07
C PRO A 385 32.36 -1.04 -9.76
N ASP A 386 33.42 -0.37 -9.27
CA ASP A 386 33.64 0.26 -7.95
C ASP A 386 32.36 0.70 -7.19
N GLU A 387 32.46 0.99 -5.89
CA GLU A 387 31.51 1.89 -5.20
C GLU A 387 31.54 3.28 -5.86
N GLU A 388 31.05 3.33 -7.08
CA GLU A 388 30.70 4.45 -7.90
C GLU A 388 29.17 4.38 -8.00
N LYS A 389 28.55 5.44 -8.51
CA LYS A 389 27.15 5.40 -8.95
C LYS A 389 26.87 4.05 -9.62
N PRO A 390 25.66 3.46 -9.47
CA PRO A 390 25.38 2.17 -10.04
C PRO A 390 25.94 2.13 -11.47
N HIS A 391 26.65 1.07 -11.85
CA HIS A 391 27.20 1.01 -13.20
C HIS A 391 26.15 0.46 -14.13
N ALA A 392 25.78 1.24 -15.14
CA ALA A 392 24.89 0.77 -16.16
C ALA A 392 25.43 -0.50 -16.82
N ALA A 393 24.57 -1.49 -17.05
CA ALA A 393 24.98 -2.78 -17.62
C ALA A 393 25.65 -2.58 -19.00
N ASP A 394 26.82 -3.20 -19.26
CA ASP A 394 27.57 -3.11 -20.52
C ASP A 394 26.78 -3.57 -21.78
N SER A 395 25.65 -4.25 -21.55
CA SER A 395 24.70 -4.68 -22.57
C SER A 395 23.29 -4.70 -22.00
N SER A 396 22.29 -4.43 -22.83
CA SER A 396 20.88 -4.65 -22.50
C SER A 396 20.46 -5.99 -23.08
N THR A 397 20.05 -6.93 -22.23
CA THR A 397 19.61 -8.28 -22.64
C THR A 397 18.19 -8.54 -22.17
N GLY A 398 17.40 -9.16 -23.02
CA GLY A 398 16.03 -9.59 -22.72
C GLY A 398 15.72 -10.91 -23.40
N TYR A 399 14.69 -11.58 -22.90
CA TYR A 399 14.30 -12.91 -23.33
C TYR A 399 12.84 -12.92 -23.76
N LEU A 400 12.58 -13.34 -24.99
CA LEU A 400 11.23 -13.65 -25.44
C LEU A 400 11.01 -15.15 -25.28
N LEU A 401 10.10 -15.53 -24.40
CA LEU A 401 9.72 -16.92 -24.21
C LEU A 401 8.79 -17.36 -25.33
N LEU A 402 9.00 -18.57 -25.82
CA LEU A 402 8.27 -19.14 -26.94
C LEU A 402 7.59 -20.45 -26.56
N SER A 403 6.36 -20.66 -27.06
CA SER A 403 5.63 -21.93 -26.94
C SER A 403 6.25 -23.07 -27.75
N GLU A 404 7.05 -22.74 -28.76
CA GLU A 404 7.77 -23.69 -29.62
C GLU A 404 9.11 -23.10 -30.11
N ALA A 405 10.04 -23.97 -30.50
CA ALA A 405 11.36 -23.58 -31.00
C ALA A 405 11.31 -23.08 -32.45
N SER A 406 10.51 -22.06 -32.72
CA SER A 406 10.32 -21.47 -34.05
C SER A 406 10.31 -19.94 -33.98
N TRP A 407 10.85 -19.29 -35.01
CA TRP A 407 10.78 -17.84 -35.19
C TRP A 407 10.84 -17.49 -36.68
N ASP A 408 10.22 -16.38 -37.07
CA ASP A 408 10.32 -15.79 -38.39
C ASP A 408 11.30 -14.60 -38.36
N LYS A 409 12.57 -14.92 -38.64
CA LYS A 409 13.65 -13.95 -38.80
C LYS A 409 13.35 -12.89 -39.87
N THR A 410 12.67 -13.26 -40.95
CA THR A 410 12.36 -12.31 -42.05
C THR A 410 11.31 -11.32 -41.59
N ASN A 411 10.31 -11.79 -40.84
CA ASN A 411 9.31 -10.93 -40.23
C ASN A 411 9.93 -9.98 -39.20
N LEU A 412 10.89 -10.44 -38.39
CA LEU A 412 11.62 -9.57 -37.46
C LEU A 412 12.36 -8.44 -38.19
N ILE A 413 13.15 -8.76 -39.22
CA ILE A 413 13.89 -7.76 -40.02
C ILE A 413 12.94 -6.75 -40.67
N ARG A 414 11.82 -7.23 -41.23
CA ARG A 414 10.79 -6.36 -41.81
C ARG A 414 10.17 -5.45 -40.75
N SER A 415 9.81 -5.99 -39.59
CA SER A 415 9.20 -5.22 -38.49
C SER A 415 10.15 -4.15 -37.98
N LEU A 416 11.43 -4.45 -37.80
CA LEU A 416 12.45 -3.47 -37.40
C LEU A 416 12.52 -2.28 -38.36
N TRP A 417 12.41 -2.53 -39.67
CA TRP A 417 12.38 -1.48 -40.68
C TRP A 417 11.07 -0.70 -40.70
N GLU A 418 9.93 -1.39 -40.74
CA GLU A 418 8.60 -0.76 -40.88
C GLU A 418 8.21 0.05 -39.63
N GLU A 419 8.50 -0.49 -38.45
CA GLU A 419 8.06 0.08 -37.16
C GLU A 419 9.01 1.14 -36.61
N TRP A 420 10.31 1.00 -36.86
CA TRP A 420 11.36 1.82 -36.23
C TRP A 420 12.41 2.37 -37.20
N GLY A 421 12.33 2.03 -38.50
CA GLY A 421 13.34 2.43 -39.49
C GLY A 421 14.72 1.81 -39.28
N ILE A 422 14.81 0.72 -38.50
CA ILE A 422 16.07 0.06 -38.17
C ILE A 422 16.45 -0.89 -39.30
N ASP A 423 17.64 -0.67 -39.85
CA ASP A 423 18.17 -1.43 -40.97
C ASP A 423 18.98 -2.64 -40.49
N ALA A 424 18.29 -3.75 -40.22
CA ALA A 424 18.89 -4.99 -39.71
C ALA A 424 19.56 -5.83 -40.82
N ARG A 425 20.51 -5.23 -41.55
CA ARG A 425 21.30 -5.90 -42.58
C ARG A 425 22.40 -6.77 -41.96
N GLU A 426 22.42 -8.05 -42.29
CA GLU A 426 23.48 -8.98 -41.86
C GLU A 426 24.76 -8.81 -42.67
N GLU A 427 25.91 -8.70 -41.99
CA GLU A 427 27.24 -8.72 -42.61
C GLU A 427 27.84 -10.14 -42.54
N GLY A 428 27.85 -10.90 -43.64
CA GLY A 428 28.51 -12.20 -43.73
C GLY A 428 27.61 -13.37 -44.14
N GLU A 429 27.97 -14.59 -43.70
CA GLU A 429 27.13 -15.79 -43.90
C GLU A 429 25.92 -15.74 -42.94
N THR A 430 24.71 -15.73 -43.51
CA THR A 430 23.45 -15.71 -42.76
C THR A 430 23.26 -17.01 -42.00
N GLN A 431 23.17 -16.94 -40.67
CA GLN A 431 22.80 -18.08 -39.83
C GLN A 431 21.28 -18.15 -39.68
N PRO A 432 20.66 -19.34 -39.71
CA PRO A 432 19.20 -19.47 -39.60
C PRO A 432 18.67 -19.16 -38.20
N ASP A 433 19.43 -19.48 -37.15
CA ASP A 433 18.99 -19.39 -35.74
C ASP A 433 19.50 -18.13 -35.03
N SER A 434 20.13 -17.21 -35.75
CA SER A 434 20.63 -15.95 -35.18
C SER A 434 20.57 -14.80 -36.19
N LEU A 435 20.39 -13.59 -35.69
CA LEU A 435 20.42 -12.33 -36.41
C LEU A 435 21.45 -11.43 -35.72
N LEU A 436 22.46 -10.97 -36.46
CA LEU A 436 23.45 -10.00 -35.99
C LEU A 436 23.48 -8.83 -36.95
N PHE A 437 23.33 -7.62 -36.43
CA PHE A 437 23.40 -6.38 -37.20
C PHE A 437 23.91 -5.24 -36.32
N TYR A 438 24.17 -4.10 -36.96
CA TYR A 438 24.73 -2.93 -36.33
C TYR A 438 23.76 -1.74 -36.46
N VAL A 439 23.65 -0.97 -35.39
CA VAL A 439 22.96 0.33 -35.40
C VAL A 439 23.92 1.31 -34.75
N ASP A 440 24.41 2.26 -35.54
CA ASP A 440 25.49 3.18 -35.16
C ASP A 440 26.75 2.45 -34.63
N SER A 441 27.15 2.66 -33.38
CA SER A 441 28.26 1.95 -32.71
C SER A 441 27.82 0.69 -31.96
N MET A 442 26.52 0.40 -31.90
CA MET A 442 25.95 -0.70 -31.14
C MET A 442 25.81 -1.97 -31.99
N ILE A 443 26.05 -3.12 -31.35
CA ILE A 443 25.88 -4.45 -31.93
C ILE A 443 24.60 -5.05 -31.37
N VAL A 444 23.69 -5.45 -32.25
CA VAL A 444 22.46 -6.14 -31.87
C VAL A 444 22.57 -7.60 -32.26
N THR A 445 22.27 -8.49 -31.31
CA THR A 445 22.18 -9.93 -31.55
C THR A 445 20.82 -10.45 -31.09
N VAL A 446 20.13 -11.20 -31.95
CA VAL A 446 18.93 -11.97 -31.59
C VAL A 446 19.19 -13.43 -31.93
N SER A 447 19.09 -14.34 -30.96
CA SER A 447 19.38 -15.77 -31.18
C SER A 447 18.30 -16.67 -30.57
N LEU A 448 17.95 -17.73 -31.31
CA LEU A 448 17.00 -18.74 -30.86
C LEU A 448 17.72 -19.84 -30.09
N THR A 449 17.21 -20.16 -28.90
CA THR A 449 17.60 -21.33 -28.12
C THR A 449 16.44 -22.33 -28.09
N ALA A 450 16.66 -23.49 -28.72
CA ALA A 450 15.69 -24.59 -28.78
C ALA A 450 15.72 -25.47 -27.51
N ALA A 451 15.58 -24.83 -26.34
CA ALA A 451 15.48 -25.47 -25.03
C ALA A 451 14.63 -24.60 -24.10
N PRO A 452 13.90 -25.19 -23.14
CA PRO A 452 13.12 -24.40 -22.19
C PRO A 452 14.04 -23.49 -21.37
N PHE A 453 13.60 -22.26 -21.16
CA PHE A 453 14.33 -21.28 -20.37
C PHE A 453 14.44 -21.79 -18.92
N SER A 454 15.65 -22.14 -18.49
CA SER A 454 15.92 -22.70 -17.16
C SER A 454 16.39 -21.59 -16.23
N ASP A 455 15.43 -20.81 -15.74
CA ASP A 455 15.68 -19.78 -14.75
C ASP A 455 14.61 -19.90 -13.65
N ARG A 456 15.07 -20.11 -12.42
CA ARG A 456 14.18 -20.23 -11.25
C ARG A 456 13.62 -18.85 -10.88
N GLU A 457 14.30 -17.76 -11.27
CA GLU A 457 13.84 -16.39 -11.04
C GLU A 457 12.66 -16.03 -11.95
N LEU A 458 12.52 -16.67 -13.11
CA LEU A 458 11.36 -16.45 -13.99
C LEU A 458 10.04 -16.92 -13.36
N GLU A 459 10.06 -18.05 -12.65
CA GLU A 459 8.87 -18.58 -11.95
C GLU A 459 8.52 -17.71 -10.74
N LEU A 460 9.53 -17.11 -10.09
CA LEU A 460 9.35 -16.11 -9.03
C LEU A 460 8.79 -14.79 -9.60
N GLN A 461 9.34 -14.29 -10.72
CA GLN A 461 8.84 -13.12 -11.43
C GLN A 461 7.40 -13.30 -11.91
N ALA A 462 6.99 -14.53 -12.26
CA ALA A 462 5.63 -14.85 -12.64
C ALA A 462 4.69 -14.97 -11.43
N ALA A 463 5.18 -15.50 -10.30
CA ALA A 463 4.41 -15.61 -9.06
C ALA A 463 4.21 -14.25 -8.38
N ASP A 464 5.20 -13.36 -8.46
CA ASP A 464 5.18 -12.00 -7.92
C ASP A 464 4.56 -10.98 -8.91
N ASN A 465 3.96 -11.44 -10.02
CA ASN A 465 3.35 -10.58 -11.03
C ASN A 465 1.88 -10.31 -10.73
N ASP A 466 1.62 -9.35 -9.84
CA ASP A 466 0.25 -8.95 -9.46
C ASP A 466 -0.54 -8.28 -10.61
N VAL A 467 0.13 -7.93 -11.72
CA VAL A 467 -0.46 -7.22 -12.86
C VAL A 467 -0.91 -8.18 -13.97
N TRP A 468 -0.32 -9.37 -14.08
CA TRP A 468 -0.62 -10.34 -15.12
C TRP A 468 -0.89 -11.72 -14.53
N THR A 469 -2.17 -12.03 -14.31
CA THR A 469 -2.62 -13.24 -13.60
C THR A 469 -2.25 -14.56 -14.29
N GLU A 470 -2.08 -14.55 -15.61
CA GLU A 470 -1.68 -15.71 -16.42
C GLU A 470 -0.16 -15.84 -16.57
N ALA A 471 0.64 -14.99 -15.91
CA ALA A 471 2.09 -14.99 -16.01
C ALA A 471 2.71 -16.37 -15.69
N LEU A 472 2.16 -17.08 -14.69
CA LEU A 472 2.61 -18.43 -14.32
C LEU A 472 2.31 -19.46 -15.42
N ASP A 473 1.12 -19.41 -16.02
CA ASP A 473 0.73 -20.30 -17.11
C ASP A 473 1.56 -20.02 -18.37
N ALA A 474 1.75 -18.74 -18.71
CA ALA A 474 2.57 -18.33 -19.85
C ALA A 474 4.06 -18.72 -19.66
N ALA A 475 4.60 -18.57 -18.44
CA ALA A 475 5.92 -19.06 -18.10
C ALA A 475 5.99 -20.59 -18.19
N ALA A 476 4.96 -21.33 -17.79
CA ALA A 476 4.94 -22.80 -17.87
C ALA A 476 4.87 -23.33 -19.31
N MET A 477 4.29 -22.56 -20.24
CA MET A 477 4.20 -22.93 -21.66
C MET A 477 5.54 -22.85 -22.42
N ARG A 478 6.61 -22.34 -21.80
CA ARG A 478 7.92 -22.11 -22.45
C ARG A 478 8.60 -23.41 -22.89
N GLN A 479 8.93 -23.50 -24.18
CA GLN A 479 9.72 -24.62 -24.74
C GLN A 479 11.02 -24.16 -25.40
N ALA A 480 11.10 -22.88 -25.75
CA ALA A 480 12.25 -22.22 -26.35
C ALA A 480 12.23 -20.74 -25.98
N TYR A 481 13.29 -20.01 -26.35
CA TYR A 481 13.34 -18.56 -26.17
C TYR A 481 14.25 -17.88 -27.19
N LEU A 482 13.94 -16.62 -27.52
CA LEU A 482 14.87 -15.72 -28.18
C LEU A 482 15.61 -14.90 -27.13
N THR A 483 16.94 -14.85 -27.24
CA THR A 483 17.75 -13.87 -26.51
C THR A 483 17.99 -12.69 -27.43
N ALA A 484 17.56 -11.49 -27.04
CA ALA A 484 17.93 -10.25 -27.72
C ALA A 484 18.87 -9.44 -26.84
N THR A 485 20.06 -9.16 -27.34
CA THR A 485 21.08 -8.39 -26.65
C THR A 485 21.56 -7.23 -27.52
N VAL A 486 21.67 -6.05 -26.92
CA VAL A 486 22.32 -4.87 -27.51
C VAL A 486 23.61 -4.60 -26.74
N PHE A 487 24.74 -4.69 -27.43
CA PHE A 487 26.07 -4.34 -26.92
C PHE A 487 26.46 -2.96 -27.41
N GLY A 488 27.07 -2.14 -26.56
CA GLY A 488 27.52 -0.82 -26.95
C GLY A 488 28.25 -0.14 -25.81
N HIS A 489 29.53 -0.48 -25.64
CA HIS A 489 30.36 0.04 -24.56
C HIS A 489 30.56 1.56 -24.65
N ASP A 490 30.57 2.10 -25.87
CA ASP A 490 30.68 3.55 -26.10
C ASP A 490 29.32 4.26 -26.22
N ALA A 491 28.19 3.54 -26.07
CA ALA A 491 26.84 4.10 -26.17
C ALA A 491 26.26 4.38 -24.79
N GLU A 492 25.52 5.48 -24.66
CA GLU A 492 24.88 5.85 -23.40
C GLU A 492 23.86 4.76 -22.99
N PRO A 493 23.72 4.45 -21.68
CA PRO A 493 22.80 3.41 -21.20
C PRO A 493 21.36 3.57 -21.69
N LEU A 494 20.89 4.82 -21.74
CA LEU A 494 19.55 5.15 -22.21
C LEU A 494 19.38 4.85 -23.70
N GLU A 495 20.34 5.22 -24.55
CA GLU A 495 20.31 4.95 -25.99
C GLU A 495 20.30 3.43 -26.26
N ARG A 496 21.10 2.70 -25.49
CA ARG A 496 21.18 1.23 -25.56
C ARG A 496 19.86 0.57 -25.15
N ALA A 497 19.25 1.02 -24.05
CA ALA A 497 17.95 0.52 -23.58
C ALA A 497 16.81 0.84 -24.56
N LEU A 498 16.80 2.05 -25.16
CA LEU A 498 15.83 2.43 -26.18
C LEU A 498 15.94 1.53 -27.43
N LEU A 499 17.15 1.25 -27.90
CA LEU A 499 17.36 0.35 -29.03
C LEU A 499 16.93 -1.09 -28.67
N HIS A 500 17.29 -1.57 -27.48
CA HIS A 500 16.90 -2.89 -27.00
C HIS A 500 15.37 -3.04 -26.92
N THR A 501 14.68 -2.05 -26.39
CA THR A 501 13.21 -2.02 -26.28
C THR A 501 12.54 -2.11 -27.64
N LYS A 502 13.04 -1.37 -28.64
CA LYS A 502 12.55 -1.44 -30.03
C LYS A 502 12.72 -2.84 -30.62
N VAL A 503 13.87 -3.46 -30.38
CA VAL A 503 14.18 -4.83 -30.85
C VAL A 503 13.27 -5.85 -30.17
N MET A 504 13.13 -5.78 -28.84
CA MET A 504 12.25 -6.66 -28.07
C MET A 504 10.79 -6.51 -28.47
N ALA A 505 10.29 -5.28 -28.67
CA ALA A 505 8.94 -5.04 -29.16
C ALA A 505 8.70 -5.68 -30.54
N CYS A 506 9.68 -5.65 -31.44
CA CYS A 506 9.57 -6.38 -32.72
C CYS A 506 9.64 -7.91 -32.54
N CYS A 507 10.43 -8.41 -31.58
CA CYS A 507 10.45 -9.83 -31.21
C CYS A 507 9.10 -10.29 -30.65
N CYS A 508 8.35 -9.45 -29.93
CA CYS A 508 7.03 -9.80 -29.40
C CYS A 508 5.99 -10.15 -30.48
N ARG A 509 6.26 -9.79 -31.75
CA ARG A 509 5.37 -10.07 -32.90
C ARG A 509 5.58 -11.45 -33.52
N GLN A 510 6.39 -12.31 -32.89
CA GLN A 510 6.53 -13.70 -33.29
C GLN A 510 5.27 -14.49 -32.91
N GLU A 511 4.82 -15.39 -33.78
CA GLU A 511 3.57 -16.15 -33.58
C GLU A 511 3.63 -17.06 -32.34
N ALA A 512 4.82 -17.57 -32.00
CA ALA A 512 5.05 -18.42 -30.84
C ALA A 512 5.34 -17.64 -29.53
N ALA A 513 5.27 -16.31 -29.52
CA ALA A 513 5.56 -15.50 -28.34
C ALA A 513 4.53 -15.74 -27.22
N VAL A 514 5.00 -16.09 -26.02
CA VAL A 514 4.14 -16.29 -24.84
C VAL A 514 4.40 -15.29 -23.71
N ALA A 515 5.64 -14.87 -23.51
CA ALA A 515 6.01 -13.90 -22.47
C ALA A 515 7.33 -13.21 -22.80
N VAL A 516 7.57 -12.05 -22.19
CA VAL A 516 8.82 -11.28 -22.31
C VAL A 516 9.41 -11.07 -20.93
N SER A 517 10.64 -11.51 -20.71
CA SER A 517 11.41 -11.15 -19.51
C SER A 517 12.45 -10.09 -19.88
N SER A 518 12.39 -8.93 -19.23
CA SER A 518 13.28 -7.78 -19.48
C SER A 518 13.51 -7.06 -18.16
N ASN A 519 14.79 -6.80 -17.81
CA ASN A 519 15.18 -6.12 -16.57
C ASN A 519 14.51 -6.70 -15.30
N GLU A 520 14.47 -8.03 -15.19
CA GLU A 520 13.84 -8.76 -14.07
C GLU A 520 12.32 -8.54 -13.94
N ILE A 521 11.66 -8.03 -14.99
CA ILE A 521 10.21 -7.88 -15.06
C ILE A 521 9.66 -8.79 -16.16
N LEU A 522 8.56 -9.48 -15.85
CA LEU A 522 7.85 -10.36 -16.77
C LEU A 522 6.63 -9.64 -17.37
N PHE A 523 6.48 -9.68 -18.68
CA PHE A 523 5.42 -9.00 -19.40
C PHE A 523 4.69 -9.95 -20.35
N GLU A 524 3.38 -9.71 -20.48
CA GLU A 524 2.64 -10.15 -21.65
C GLU A 524 3.22 -9.48 -22.91
N PRO A 525 3.46 -10.22 -24.03
CA PRO A 525 4.10 -9.65 -25.22
C PRO A 525 3.39 -8.42 -25.79
N GLN A 526 2.06 -8.37 -25.73
CA GLN A 526 1.29 -7.23 -26.22
C GLN A 526 1.43 -6.02 -25.29
N SER A 527 1.36 -6.24 -23.97
CA SER A 527 1.64 -5.20 -22.97
C SER A 527 3.04 -4.59 -23.15
N TYR A 528 4.08 -5.41 -23.39
CA TYR A 528 5.42 -4.91 -23.65
C TYR A 528 5.49 -4.01 -24.89
N VAL A 529 4.80 -4.38 -25.97
CA VAL A 529 4.71 -3.58 -27.21
C VAL A 529 3.96 -2.27 -26.96
N ARG A 530 2.83 -2.29 -26.23
CA ARG A 530 2.05 -1.10 -25.90
C ARG A 530 2.89 -0.07 -25.13
N LEU A 531 3.68 -0.52 -24.15
CA LEU A 531 4.55 0.38 -23.37
C LEU A 531 5.71 0.91 -24.22
N ALA A 532 6.25 0.11 -25.15
CA ALA A 532 7.31 0.55 -26.07
C ALA A 532 6.87 1.67 -27.03
N ASP A 533 5.57 1.82 -27.30
CA ASP A 533 5.03 2.87 -28.16
C ASP A 533 5.26 4.29 -27.60
N MET A 534 5.52 4.44 -26.30
CA MET A 534 5.92 5.71 -25.68
C MET A 534 7.13 6.34 -26.39
N ILE A 535 8.05 5.52 -26.91
CA ILE A 535 9.22 5.98 -27.66
C ILE A 535 8.80 6.80 -28.90
N ARG A 536 7.68 6.45 -29.55
CA ARG A 536 7.19 7.19 -30.73
C ARG A 536 6.62 8.56 -30.38
N ARG A 537 6.27 8.77 -29.11
CA ARG A 537 5.75 10.02 -28.56
C ARG A 537 6.84 10.87 -27.90
N ASP A 538 8.11 10.52 -28.10
CA ASP A 538 9.28 11.16 -27.49
C ASP A 538 9.27 11.07 -25.94
N GLN A 539 8.61 10.03 -25.41
CA GLN A 539 8.58 9.71 -23.99
C GLN A 539 9.44 8.47 -23.70
N LEU A 540 10.00 8.41 -22.48
CA LEU A 540 10.73 7.24 -22.02
C LEU A 540 9.77 6.12 -21.61
N PRO A 541 9.90 4.89 -22.14
CA PRO A 541 9.08 3.75 -21.75
C PRO A 541 9.54 3.16 -20.39
N VAL A 542 9.52 3.98 -19.33
CA VAL A 542 10.05 3.60 -18.00
C VAL A 542 9.40 2.35 -17.42
N PHE A 543 8.15 2.06 -17.77
CA PHE A 543 7.45 0.84 -17.35
C PHE A 543 7.95 -0.44 -18.01
N ASN A 544 8.66 -0.36 -19.15
CA ASN A 544 9.38 -1.52 -19.70
C ASN A 544 10.67 -1.82 -18.94
N TRP A 545 11.14 -0.89 -18.09
CA TRP A 545 12.49 -0.90 -17.55
C TRP A 545 12.55 -0.95 -16.02
N ILE A 546 11.57 -0.35 -15.36
CA ILE A 546 11.53 -0.11 -13.92
C ILE A 546 10.19 -0.60 -13.37
N TRP A 547 10.27 -1.41 -12.33
CA TRP A 547 9.13 -1.83 -11.52
C TRP A 547 8.84 -0.77 -10.45
N PHE A 548 7.59 -0.36 -10.32
CA PHE A 548 7.14 0.59 -9.31
C PHE A 548 6.27 -0.14 -8.29
N GLY A 549 6.81 -0.38 -7.10
CA GLY A 549 6.07 -0.97 -5.98
C GLY A 549 5.42 0.10 -5.12
N ILE A 550 4.18 -0.12 -4.68
CA ILE A 550 3.44 0.78 -3.79
C ILE A 550 2.87 -0.06 -2.65
N TYR A 551 2.95 0.45 -1.43
CA TYR A 551 2.57 -0.26 -0.23
C TYR A 551 1.96 0.69 0.81
N CYS A 552 0.84 0.30 1.43
CA CYS A 552 0.27 1.05 2.56
C CYS A 552 0.82 0.49 3.88
N ARG A 553 1.45 1.34 4.68
CA ARG A 553 1.86 1.03 6.06
C ARG A 553 1.14 1.97 7.02
N GLY A 554 0.91 1.59 8.28
CA GLY A 554 0.09 2.33 9.26
C GLY A 554 0.39 3.82 9.52
N ASN A 555 1.40 4.42 8.88
CA ASN A 555 1.70 5.85 8.90
C ASN A 555 1.48 6.58 7.56
N GLY A 556 1.16 5.88 6.45
CA GLY A 556 0.96 6.47 5.12
C GLY A 556 1.21 5.51 3.94
N VAL A 557 1.12 6.04 2.73
CA VAL A 557 1.49 5.36 1.48
C VAL A 557 3.00 5.42 1.26
N CYS A 558 3.61 4.28 1.03
CA CYS A 558 4.99 4.14 0.59
C CYS A 558 5.04 3.74 -0.88
N GLY A 559 6.12 4.09 -1.58
CA GLY A 559 6.41 3.54 -2.90
C GLY A 559 7.90 3.42 -3.13
N PHE A 560 8.31 2.54 -4.04
CA PHE A 560 9.71 2.29 -4.37
C PHE A 560 9.90 1.88 -5.83
N THR A 561 11.12 2.05 -6.35
CA THR A 561 11.52 1.53 -7.66
C THR A 561 12.39 0.29 -7.55
N ARG A 562 12.35 -0.56 -8.59
CA ARG A 562 13.37 -1.58 -8.87
C ARG A 562 13.71 -1.54 -10.36
N GLY A 563 14.99 -1.39 -10.69
CA GLY A 563 15.49 -1.38 -12.07
C GLY A 563 16.23 -0.11 -12.48
N MET A 564 16.28 0.91 -11.62
CA MET A 564 17.08 2.13 -11.86
C MET A 564 18.57 1.81 -12.01
N HIS A 565 19.05 0.80 -11.30
CA HIS A 565 20.44 0.35 -11.33
C HIS A 565 20.90 -0.13 -12.72
N PHE A 566 20.01 -0.62 -13.60
CA PHE A 566 20.37 -0.99 -14.98
C PHE A 566 20.88 0.20 -15.81
N PHE A 567 20.48 1.41 -15.44
CA PHE A 567 20.92 2.68 -16.05
C PHE A 567 22.02 3.37 -15.26
N GLY A 568 22.45 2.72 -14.19
CA GLY A 568 23.46 3.27 -13.32
C GLY A 568 22.96 4.34 -12.35
N LYS A 569 21.69 4.23 -11.93
CA LYS A 569 21.01 5.19 -11.05
C LYS A 569 20.56 4.51 -9.75
N ASP A 570 20.57 5.27 -8.65
CA ASP A 570 20.07 4.79 -7.35
C ASP A 570 18.54 4.56 -7.41
N GLU A 571 18.04 3.57 -6.67
CA GLU A 571 16.60 3.34 -6.56
C GLU A 571 15.91 4.47 -5.77
N LEU A 572 14.64 4.75 -6.07
CA LEU A 572 13.84 5.81 -5.47
C LEU A 572 12.86 5.22 -4.45
N GLU A 573 12.62 5.94 -3.34
CA GLU A 573 11.59 5.58 -2.37
C GLU A 573 10.84 6.80 -1.83
N ILE A 574 9.53 6.66 -1.63
CA ILE A 574 8.67 7.55 -0.86
C ILE A 574 8.21 6.74 0.34
N LEU A 575 8.36 7.28 1.56
CA LEU A 575 8.04 6.57 2.80
C LEU A 575 6.98 7.33 3.59
N ASP A 576 5.99 6.60 4.11
CA ASP A 576 4.95 7.09 5.03
C ASP A 576 4.27 8.38 4.56
N SER A 577 3.97 8.49 3.27
CA SER A 577 3.33 9.66 2.67
C SER A 577 1.84 9.74 3.04
N ARG A 578 1.32 10.95 3.22
CA ARG A 578 -0.14 11.16 3.35
C ARG A 578 -0.86 11.38 2.02
N ALA A 579 -0.11 11.38 0.92
CA ALA A 579 -0.61 11.40 -0.44
C ALA A 579 -1.41 10.12 -0.74
N ASP A 580 -2.26 10.18 -1.76
CA ASP A 580 -2.89 8.96 -2.26
C ASP A 580 -1.89 8.09 -3.07
N LEU A 581 -2.33 6.87 -3.39
CA LEU A 581 -1.52 5.89 -4.11
C LEU A 581 -1.09 6.36 -5.50
N CYS A 582 -1.97 7.09 -6.20
CA CYS A 582 -1.71 7.58 -7.55
C CYS A 582 -0.64 8.69 -7.51
N GLU A 583 -0.76 9.62 -6.56
CA GLU A 583 0.21 10.69 -6.36
C GLU A 583 1.62 10.15 -6.05
N VAL A 584 1.72 9.11 -5.21
CA VAL A 584 3.01 8.44 -4.93
C VAL A 584 3.57 7.75 -6.18
N GLN A 585 2.73 7.06 -6.95
CA GLN A 585 3.15 6.41 -8.19
C GLN A 585 3.65 7.43 -9.22
N ASP A 586 2.89 8.50 -9.44
CA ASP A 586 3.17 9.52 -10.44
C ASP A 586 4.44 10.28 -10.10
N THR A 587 4.66 10.57 -8.81
CA THR A 587 5.90 11.17 -8.33
C THR A 587 7.11 10.27 -8.60
N LEU A 588 7.02 8.96 -8.32
CA LEU A 588 8.11 8.01 -8.60
C LEU A 588 8.37 7.87 -10.10
N CYS A 589 7.32 7.80 -10.93
CA CYS A 589 7.45 7.73 -12.38
C CYS A 589 8.07 9.01 -12.97
N ALA A 590 7.64 10.18 -12.51
CA ALA A 590 8.19 11.47 -12.93
C ALA A 590 9.66 11.60 -12.52
N ALA A 591 10.00 11.17 -11.30
CA ALA A 591 11.37 11.17 -10.80
C ALA A 591 12.27 10.23 -11.61
N ALA A 592 11.84 8.99 -11.84
CA ALA A 592 12.57 8.03 -12.66
C ALA A 592 12.80 8.57 -14.09
N SER A 593 11.74 9.07 -14.73
CA SER A 593 11.83 9.64 -16.08
C SER A 593 12.80 10.82 -16.15
N THR A 594 12.72 11.76 -15.20
CA THR A 594 13.57 12.95 -15.16
C THR A 594 15.04 12.59 -14.95
N ILE A 595 15.32 11.69 -13.99
CA ILE A 595 16.68 11.24 -13.68
C ILE A 595 17.31 10.54 -14.90
N LEU A 596 16.53 9.75 -15.64
CA LEU A 596 17.01 9.05 -16.83
C LEU A 596 17.19 9.99 -18.02
N SER A 597 16.21 10.85 -18.32
CA SER A 597 16.26 11.73 -19.49
C SER A 597 17.34 12.79 -19.40
N GLU A 598 17.57 13.32 -18.20
CA GLU A 598 18.57 14.37 -17.95
C GLU A 598 19.92 13.80 -17.48
N ASP A 599 20.04 12.48 -17.37
CA ASP A 599 21.23 11.77 -16.87
C ASP A 599 21.71 12.30 -15.49
N ILE A 600 20.77 12.60 -14.60
CA ILE A 600 21.07 13.17 -13.28
C ILE A 600 21.52 12.05 -12.32
N CYS A 601 22.40 12.37 -11.37
CA CYS A 601 22.67 11.51 -10.22
C CYS A 601 22.58 12.35 -8.95
N PRO A 602 21.39 12.45 -8.34
CA PRO A 602 21.17 13.30 -7.18
C PRO A 602 22.07 12.88 -6.01
N LEU A 603 22.73 13.85 -5.38
CA LEU A 603 23.45 13.68 -4.13
C LEU A 603 22.52 13.93 -2.94
N ASP A 604 22.97 13.52 -1.75
CA ASP A 604 22.24 13.79 -0.51
C ASP A 604 22.04 15.30 -0.30
N GLY A 605 20.78 15.74 -0.19
CA GLY A 605 20.38 17.14 -0.06
C GLY A 605 20.20 17.90 -1.38
N ASP A 606 20.33 17.26 -2.54
CA ASP A 606 20.05 17.89 -3.83
C ASP A 606 18.54 18.11 -4.02
N GLU A 607 18.17 19.15 -4.76
CA GLU A 607 16.79 19.45 -5.14
C GLU A 607 16.47 18.87 -6.51
N LEU A 608 15.44 18.03 -6.59
CA LEU A 608 14.91 17.47 -7.82
C LEU A 608 13.62 18.23 -8.19
N ASP A 609 13.64 18.96 -9.30
CA ASP A 609 12.47 19.68 -9.82
C ASP A 609 11.75 18.76 -10.81
N LEU A 610 10.59 18.24 -10.39
CA LEU A 610 9.81 17.31 -11.19
C LEU A 610 8.67 18.03 -11.91
N PRO A 611 8.43 17.73 -13.19
CA PRO A 611 7.26 18.22 -13.90
C PRO A 611 5.98 17.82 -13.17
N ASP A 612 5.07 18.78 -12.98
CA ASP A 612 3.71 18.62 -12.44
C ASP A 612 3.57 18.11 -10.98
N THR A 613 4.62 17.54 -10.38
CA THR A 613 4.63 17.04 -8.99
C THR A 613 5.40 17.95 -8.02
N GLY A 614 6.17 18.91 -8.54
CA GLY A 614 6.85 19.94 -7.74
C GLY A 614 8.30 19.60 -7.41
N ARG A 615 8.84 20.24 -6.36
CA ARG A 615 10.27 20.20 -6.03
C ARG A 615 10.54 19.44 -4.74
N PHE A 616 11.49 18.50 -4.79
CA PHE A 616 11.78 17.58 -3.70
C PHE A 616 13.25 17.63 -3.30
N THR A 617 13.52 17.78 -2.00
CA THR A 617 14.87 17.62 -1.45
C THR A 617 15.18 16.14 -1.26
N VAL A 618 16.08 15.59 -2.04
CA VAL A 618 16.39 14.16 -2.02
C VAL A 618 17.28 13.82 -0.82
N THR A 619 17.00 12.72 -0.11
CA THR A 619 17.86 12.20 0.96
C THR A 619 18.42 10.84 0.56
N ARG A 620 19.73 10.61 0.67
CA ARG A 620 20.34 9.30 0.43
C ARG A 620 20.45 8.52 1.73
N SER A 621 19.82 7.36 1.78
CA SER A 621 19.93 6.45 2.93
C SER A 621 19.80 4.99 2.50
N GLU A 622 20.02 4.08 3.44
CA GLU A 622 19.72 2.65 3.22
C GLU A 622 18.26 2.48 2.78
N GLY A 623 18.06 1.59 1.81
CA GLY A 623 16.77 1.27 1.24
C GLY A 623 15.87 0.56 2.26
N VAL A 624 14.58 0.86 2.21
CA VAL A 624 13.59 0.18 3.06
C VAL A 624 12.97 -0.99 2.31
N PHE A 625 12.62 -0.76 1.04
CA PHE A 625 12.08 -1.74 0.09
C PHE A 625 13.06 -2.06 -1.04
N ALA A 626 13.99 -1.14 -1.32
CA ALA A 626 15.07 -1.32 -2.29
C ALA A 626 16.33 -1.91 -1.64
N LYS A 627 17.07 -2.77 -2.36
CA LYS A 627 18.36 -3.29 -1.89
C LYS A 627 19.44 -2.22 -2.04
N GLY A 628 20.23 -1.99 -0.99
CA GLY A 628 21.34 -1.02 -1.02
C GLY A 628 20.92 0.41 -0.67
N ILE A 629 21.59 1.41 -1.26
CA ILE A 629 21.26 2.83 -1.04
C ILE A 629 20.12 3.25 -1.97
N SER A 630 19.20 4.04 -1.43
CA SER A 630 18.07 4.63 -2.15
C SER A 630 18.01 6.13 -1.94
N LEU A 631 17.33 6.81 -2.86
CA LEU A 631 16.98 8.21 -2.80
C LEU A 631 15.56 8.34 -2.24
N LYS A 632 15.44 8.90 -1.04
CA LYS A 632 14.16 9.22 -0.41
C LYS A 632 13.65 10.56 -0.92
N LEU A 633 12.41 10.58 -1.38
CA LEU A 633 11.68 11.78 -1.73
C LEU A 633 10.71 12.12 -0.57
N PRO A 634 11.03 13.09 0.31
CA PRO A 634 10.19 13.43 1.44
C PRO A 634 8.92 14.13 0.95
N PHE A 635 7.78 13.48 1.19
CA PHE A 635 6.47 14.08 0.92
C PHE A 635 5.99 14.81 2.19
N VAL A 636 5.85 16.13 2.13
CA VAL A 636 5.32 16.93 3.24
C VAL A 636 3.86 17.27 2.94
N PRO A 637 2.89 16.93 3.81
CA PRO A 637 1.51 17.36 3.59
C PRO A 637 1.43 18.88 3.55
N GLN A 638 0.73 19.43 2.55
CA GLN A 638 0.14 20.76 2.72
C GLN A 638 -0.87 20.68 3.88
N GLU A 639 -0.78 21.60 4.85
CA GLU A 639 -1.74 21.68 5.95
C GLU A 639 -3.16 21.87 5.37
N GLY A 640 -4.02 20.85 5.47
CA GLY A 640 -5.42 21.04 5.08
C GLY A 640 -6.31 19.81 4.91
N ASN A 641 -5.79 18.61 4.64
CA ASN A 641 -6.67 17.47 4.36
C ASN A 641 -6.90 16.59 5.63
N PRO A 642 -8.14 16.46 6.15
CA PRO A 642 -8.40 15.62 7.31
C PRO A 642 -8.24 14.14 6.96
N ALA A 643 -7.72 13.36 7.92
CA ALA A 643 -7.52 11.92 7.78
C ALA A 643 -8.83 11.18 7.44
N ASN A 644 -8.75 10.26 6.47
CA ASN A 644 -9.85 9.38 6.07
C ASN A 644 -10.20 8.39 7.22
N PRO A 645 -11.48 8.23 7.65
CA PRO A 645 -11.81 7.54 8.90
C PRO A 645 -11.77 6.00 8.90
N ASN A 646 -11.56 5.33 7.75
CA ASN A 646 -11.67 3.86 7.65
C ASN A 646 -10.32 3.20 7.31
N GLN A 647 -9.46 2.98 8.31
CA GLN A 647 -8.19 2.25 8.15
C GLN A 647 -8.21 0.80 8.67
N ASP A 648 -9.36 0.32 9.17
CA ASP A 648 -9.50 -1.02 9.79
C ASP A 648 -10.50 -1.96 9.05
N ALA A 649 -10.93 -1.65 7.83
CA ALA A 649 -11.92 -2.46 7.10
C ALA A 649 -11.24 -3.50 6.18
N VAL A 650 -11.66 -4.76 6.27
CA VAL A 650 -11.37 -5.77 5.23
C VAL A 650 -12.17 -5.39 3.98
N PRO A 651 -11.56 -5.31 2.78
CA PRO A 651 -12.27 -4.86 1.60
C PRO A 651 -13.44 -5.79 1.27
N GLU A 652 -14.57 -5.20 0.91
CA GLU A 652 -15.73 -5.95 0.43
C GLU A 652 -15.41 -6.52 -0.96
N LEU A 653 -15.51 -7.84 -1.10
CA LEU A 653 -15.18 -8.57 -2.32
C LEU A 653 -16.35 -9.41 -2.81
N TYR A 654 -16.44 -9.57 -4.12
CA TYR A 654 -17.21 -10.65 -4.71
C TYR A 654 -16.60 -12.00 -4.34
N THR A 655 -17.45 -13.01 -4.17
CA THR A 655 -16.96 -14.39 -4.20
C THR A 655 -16.43 -14.73 -5.59
N GLN A 656 -15.53 -15.71 -5.69
CA GLN A 656 -14.99 -16.15 -6.99
C GLN A 656 -16.08 -16.58 -7.99
N GLU A 657 -17.17 -17.18 -7.50
CA GLU A 657 -18.33 -17.56 -8.32
C GLU A 657 -19.13 -16.35 -8.80
N GLU A 658 -19.32 -15.32 -7.95
CA GLU A 658 -19.97 -14.07 -8.34
C GLU A 658 -19.14 -13.29 -9.37
N LEU A 659 -17.82 -13.22 -9.19
CA LEU A 659 -16.91 -12.54 -10.10
C LEU A 659 -16.90 -13.17 -11.49
N GLN A 660 -16.87 -14.51 -11.56
CA GLN A 660 -16.95 -15.22 -12.83
C GLN A 660 -18.26 -14.92 -13.57
N VAL A 661 -19.40 -14.96 -12.88
CA VAL A 661 -20.70 -14.64 -13.48
C VAL A 661 -20.77 -13.19 -13.96
N LEU A 662 -20.17 -12.27 -13.19
CA LEU A 662 -20.09 -10.86 -13.55
C LEU A 662 -19.25 -10.64 -14.81
N GLN A 663 -18.06 -11.24 -14.90
CA GLN A 663 -17.18 -11.14 -16.06
C GLN A 663 -17.84 -11.73 -17.32
N GLU A 664 -18.45 -12.92 -17.23
CA GLU A 664 -19.20 -13.53 -18.35
C GLU A 664 -20.35 -12.63 -18.82
N HIS A 665 -21.00 -11.90 -17.90
CA HIS A 665 -22.04 -10.93 -18.23
C HIS A 665 -21.47 -9.69 -18.94
N ILE A 666 -20.34 -9.15 -18.45
CA ILE A 666 -19.65 -8.00 -19.07
C ILE A 666 -19.25 -8.35 -20.50
N GLU A 667 -18.61 -9.51 -20.70
CA GLU A 667 -18.15 -9.96 -22.01
C GLU A 667 -19.30 -10.16 -23.01
N ARG A 668 -20.44 -10.67 -22.51
CA ARG A 668 -21.65 -10.86 -23.32
C ARG A 668 -22.32 -9.55 -23.70
N CYS A 669 -22.39 -8.57 -22.80
CA CYS A 669 -23.13 -7.33 -23.01
C CYS A 669 -22.33 -6.27 -23.78
N PHE A 670 -21.02 -6.18 -23.53
CA PHE A 670 -20.18 -5.10 -24.05
C PHE A 670 -19.11 -5.57 -25.05
N GLY A 671 -18.74 -6.86 -25.02
CA GLY A 671 -17.70 -7.46 -25.84
C GLY A 671 -16.52 -8.01 -25.01
N PRO A 672 -15.59 -8.74 -25.65
CA PRO A 672 -14.49 -9.41 -24.94
C PRO A 672 -13.58 -8.40 -24.22
N VAL A 673 -13.27 -8.68 -22.96
CA VAL A 673 -12.32 -7.90 -22.18
C VAL A 673 -10.92 -8.17 -22.73
N GLU A 674 -10.24 -7.15 -23.25
CA GLU A 674 -8.86 -7.28 -23.77
C GLU A 674 -7.84 -7.13 -22.63
N SER A 675 -8.09 -6.20 -21.73
CA SER A 675 -7.22 -5.92 -20.59
C SER A 675 -8.03 -5.40 -19.42
N VAL A 676 -7.48 -5.49 -18.22
CA VAL A 676 -8.09 -4.94 -17.02
C VAL A 676 -7.10 -3.98 -16.36
N PHE A 677 -7.55 -2.78 -16.04
CA PHE A 677 -6.82 -1.91 -15.13
C PHE A 677 -7.07 -2.42 -13.71
N HIS A 678 -6.16 -3.25 -13.22
CA HIS A 678 -6.27 -3.81 -11.89
C HIS A 678 -6.04 -2.77 -10.81
N GLU A 679 -6.90 -2.78 -9.81
CA GLU A 679 -6.69 -1.96 -8.63
C GLU A 679 -5.66 -2.60 -7.70
N ILE A 680 -4.50 -1.96 -7.62
CA ILE A 680 -3.33 -2.50 -6.93
C ILE A 680 -3.54 -2.57 -5.40
N VAL A 681 -4.36 -1.67 -4.83
CA VAL A 681 -4.66 -1.65 -3.39
C VAL A 681 -6.11 -1.25 -3.17
N SER A 682 -6.81 -2.02 -2.33
CA SER A 682 -8.26 -1.90 -2.12
C SER A 682 -8.55 -1.61 -0.64
N PRO A 683 -8.67 -0.32 -0.27
CA PRO A 683 -8.89 0.06 1.12
C PRO A 683 -10.32 -0.22 1.63
N ASP A 684 -11.27 -0.40 0.72
CA ASP A 684 -12.71 -0.50 1.02
C ASP A 684 -13.42 -1.51 0.10
N ILE A 685 -13.27 -1.35 -1.21
CA ILE A 685 -13.69 -2.25 -2.27
C ILE A 685 -12.53 -2.42 -3.24
N HIS A 686 -12.49 -3.55 -3.94
CA HIS A 686 -11.54 -3.79 -5.03
C HIS A 686 -12.19 -3.49 -6.36
N VAL A 687 -11.86 -2.36 -6.98
CA VAL A 687 -12.50 -1.87 -8.21
C VAL A 687 -11.54 -1.92 -9.38
N ASP A 688 -11.59 -3.02 -10.10
CA ASP A 688 -10.95 -3.16 -11.40
C ASP A 688 -11.72 -2.39 -12.48
N ILE A 689 -11.04 -2.01 -13.57
CA ILE A 689 -11.70 -1.46 -14.76
C ILE A 689 -11.40 -2.34 -15.96
N CYS A 690 -12.39 -3.11 -16.39
CA CYS A 690 -12.36 -3.89 -17.61
C CYS A 690 -12.33 -2.96 -18.83
N LEU A 691 -11.38 -3.19 -19.73
CA LEU A 691 -11.25 -2.50 -21.00
C LEU A 691 -11.76 -3.40 -22.13
N ILE A 692 -12.81 -2.94 -22.80
CA ILE A 692 -13.30 -3.55 -24.04
C ILE A 692 -12.92 -2.64 -25.22
N PRO A 693 -12.08 -3.11 -26.15
CA PRO A 693 -11.57 -2.31 -27.27
C PRO A 693 -12.64 -2.08 -28.36
N PRO A 694 -12.45 -1.08 -29.23
CA PRO A 694 -13.27 -0.91 -30.43
C PRO A 694 -13.29 -2.18 -31.29
N SER A 695 -14.42 -2.46 -31.92
CA SER A 695 -14.60 -3.55 -32.88
C SER A 695 -15.09 -3.02 -34.23
N GLU A 696 -15.16 -3.88 -35.26
CA GLU A 696 -15.73 -3.49 -36.57
C GLU A 696 -17.18 -2.96 -36.46
N GLU A 697 -17.91 -3.37 -35.42
CA GLU A 697 -19.31 -2.98 -35.19
C GLU A 697 -19.43 -1.80 -34.20
N ARG A 698 -18.34 -1.47 -33.47
CA ARG A 698 -18.34 -0.53 -32.34
C ARG A 698 -17.05 0.30 -32.30
N ASP A 699 -17.10 1.54 -32.79
CA ASP A 699 -15.93 2.41 -32.94
C ASP A 699 -15.66 3.26 -31.68
N TYR A 700 -15.58 2.64 -30.50
CA TYR A 700 -15.26 3.29 -29.22
C TYR A 700 -14.71 2.26 -28.21
N PHE A 701 -14.01 2.72 -27.17
CA PHE A 701 -13.66 1.91 -26.01
C PHE A 701 -14.82 1.87 -25.01
N THR A 702 -15.04 0.73 -24.35
CA THR A 702 -15.90 0.66 -23.16
C THR A 702 -15.04 0.35 -21.95
N LEU A 703 -15.15 1.18 -20.92
CA LEU A 703 -14.65 0.93 -19.59
C LEU A 703 -15.79 0.44 -18.72
N VAL A 704 -15.59 -0.67 -18.00
CA VAL A 704 -16.58 -1.22 -17.07
C VAL A 704 -15.92 -1.47 -15.73
N THR A 705 -16.47 -0.94 -14.65
CA THR A 705 -15.98 -1.30 -13.32
C THR A 705 -16.30 -2.76 -13.03
N MET A 706 -15.40 -3.43 -12.31
CA MET A 706 -15.59 -4.78 -11.81
C MET A 706 -15.16 -4.81 -10.35
N GLY A 707 -16.14 -4.86 -9.45
CA GLY A 707 -15.94 -4.92 -8.02
C GLY A 707 -16.59 -3.78 -7.23
N MET A 708 -17.12 -2.74 -7.89
CA MET A 708 -17.95 -1.73 -7.22
C MET A 708 -19.15 -2.39 -6.53
N GLY A 709 -19.78 -3.35 -7.20
CA GLY A 709 -20.99 -3.99 -6.67
C GLY A 709 -20.72 -5.07 -5.62
N ALA A 710 -19.45 -5.25 -5.20
CA ALA A 710 -19.14 -6.03 -4.00
C ALA A 710 -19.79 -5.36 -2.77
N HIS A 711 -19.70 -4.02 -2.72
CA HIS A 711 -20.37 -3.21 -1.72
C HIS A 711 -21.89 -3.15 -1.94
N ARG A 712 -22.63 -3.32 -0.84
CA ARG A 712 -24.09 -3.20 -0.81
C ARG A 712 -24.48 -1.78 -0.44
N MET A 713 -24.89 -0.99 -1.44
CA MET A 713 -25.27 0.41 -1.27
C MET A 713 -26.48 0.57 -0.33
N ASN A 714 -26.53 1.70 0.37
CA ASN A 714 -27.60 2.04 1.30
C ASN A 714 -28.84 2.59 0.57
N VAL A 715 -29.57 1.69 -0.10
CA VAL A 715 -30.76 2.00 -0.89
C VAL A 715 -32.01 2.12 0.01
N PRO A 716 -32.85 3.17 -0.14
CA PRO A 716 -34.08 3.33 0.64
C PRO A 716 -35.05 2.16 0.47
N GLU A 717 -35.77 1.80 1.54
CA GLU A 717 -36.67 0.62 1.57
C GLU A 717 -37.65 0.52 0.39
N ALA A 718 -38.14 1.67 -0.09
CA ALA A 718 -39.07 1.76 -1.21
C ALA A 718 -38.50 1.25 -2.55
N PHE A 719 -37.19 1.13 -2.68
CA PHE A 719 -36.50 0.77 -3.92
C PHE A 719 -35.77 -0.59 -3.85
N LEU A 720 -35.86 -1.31 -2.73
CA LEU A 720 -35.13 -2.58 -2.54
C LEU A 720 -35.57 -3.70 -3.49
N ASP A 721 -36.85 -3.69 -3.91
CA ASP A 721 -37.43 -4.69 -4.80
C ASP A 721 -36.96 -4.55 -6.26
N TYR A 722 -36.22 -3.48 -6.60
CA TYR A 722 -35.74 -3.22 -7.97
C TYR A 722 -34.33 -3.77 -8.23
N GLY A 723 -33.70 -4.45 -7.26
CA GLY A 723 -32.39 -5.09 -7.48
C GLY A 723 -31.21 -4.12 -7.61
N ILE A 724 -31.36 -2.88 -7.15
CA ILE A 724 -30.36 -1.79 -7.29
C ILE A 724 -29.39 -1.68 -6.11
N ARG A 725 -29.29 -2.73 -5.27
CA ARG A 725 -28.42 -2.74 -4.08
C ARG A 725 -26.93 -2.78 -4.42
N ARG A 726 -26.60 -3.22 -5.64
CA ARG A 726 -25.25 -3.41 -6.15
C ARG A 726 -25.21 -2.83 -7.55
N ALA A 727 -24.11 -2.19 -7.91
CA ALA A 727 -23.96 -1.59 -9.22
C ALA A 727 -22.54 -1.69 -9.76
N GLU A 728 -22.42 -1.66 -11.08
CA GLU A 728 -21.19 -1.40 -11.82
C GLU A 728 -21.42 -0.22 -12.76
N LEU A 729 -20.35 0.50 -13.08
CA LEU A 729 -20.36 1.69 -13.92
C LEU A 729 -19.74 1.39 -15.28
N VAL A 730 -20.29 2.02 -16.31
CA VAL A 730 -19.88 1.88 -17.70
C VAL A 730 -19.56 3.25 -18.25
N LEU A 731 -18.44 3.43 -18.91
CA LEU A 731 -18.08 4.67 -19.59
C LEU A 731 -17.53 4.37 -20.99
N ALA A 732 -18.05 5.07 -22.00
CA ALA A 732 -17.58 4.92 -23.37
C ALA A 732 -16.64 6.07 -23.75
N LEU A 733 -15.52 5.74 -24.38
CA LEU A 733 -14.48 6.68 -24.80
C LEU A 733 -14.18 6.57 -26.30
N PRO A 734 -13.84 7.66 -26.99
CA PRO A 734 -13.44 7.65 -28.39
C PRO A 734 -12.32 6.64 -28.69
N PRO A 735 -12.24 6.08 -29.91
CA PRO A 735 -11.25 5.06 -30.26
C PRO A 735 -9.81 5.61 -30.30
N ASP A 736 -9.64 6.93 -30.35
CA ASP A 736 -8.36 7.64 -30.27
C ASP A 736 -8.02 8.12 -28.85
N TRP A 737 -8.83 7.77 -27.84
CA TRP A 737 -8.56 8.09 -26.45
C TRP A 737 -7.28 7.41 -25.96
N ARG A 738 -6.39 8.17 -25.31
CA ARG A 738 -5.10 7.64 -24.85
C ARG A 738 -5.19 7.10 -23.42
N LEU A 739 -5.83 5.94 -23.27
CA LEU A 739 -6.15 5.30 -21.98
C LEU A 739 -4.99 5.07 -21.00
N PHE A 740 -3.75 5.02 -21.50
CA PHE A 740 -2.56 4.75 -20.69
C PHE A 740 -1.72 5.99 -20.42
N GLU A 741 -2.14 7.15 -20.92
CA GLU A 741 -1.49 8.43 -20.63
C GLU A 741 -1.96 8.94 -19.27
N LYS A 742 -1.01 9.51 -18.52
CA LYS A 742 -1.23 9.95 -17.13
C LYS A 742 -1.69 11.40 -17.04
N GLU A 743 -1.54 12.18 -18.11
CA GLU A 743 -1.98 13.57 -18.12
C GLU A 743 -3.48 13.66 -17.89
N GLU A 744 -3.86 14.68 -17.13
CA GLU A 744 -5.23 14.83 -16.64
C GLU A 744 -6.27 14.80 -17.75
N GLN A 745 -5.95 15.38 -18.91
CA GLN A 745 -6.80 15.39 -20.11
C GLN A 745 -7.20 13.98 -20.62
N TRP A 746 -6.42 12.94 -20.30
CA TRP A 746 -6.66 11.54 -20.69
C TRP A 746 -7.08 10.66 -19.51
N TYR A 747 -6.55 10.92 -18.31
CA TYR A 747 -6.75 10.07 -17.13
C TYR A 747 -8.09 10.32 -16.40
N TRP A 748 -8.64 11.53 -16.49
CA TRP A 748 -9.84 11.91 -15.74
C TRP A 748 -11.04 10.96 -15.83
N PRO A 749 -11.33 10.23 -16.94
CA PRO A 749 -12.47 9.33 -16.98
C PRO A 749 -12.28 8.06 -16.14
N ILE A 750 -11.03 7.59 -16.01
CA ILE A 750 -10.67 6.48 -15.12
C ILE A 750 -10.84 6.92 -13.66
N ARG A 751 -10.34 8.12 -13.31
CA ARG A 751 -10.56 8.68 -11.98
C ARG A 751 -12.04 8.89 -11.67
N LEU A 752 -12.82 9.39 -12.63
CA LEU A 752 -14.27 9.56 -12.47
C LEU A 752 -14.95 8.23 -12.10
N LEU A 753 -14.64 7.13 -12.80
CA LEU A 753 -15.18 5.81 -12.48
C LEU A 753 -14.80 5.36 -11.06
N LYS A 754 -13.53 5.53 -10.66
CA LYS A 754 -13.06 5.16 -9.33
C LYS A 754 -13.72 5.97 -8.21
N ASN A 755 -13.86 7.29 -8.41
CA ASN A 755 -14.51 8.18 -7.45
C ASN A 755 -15.98 7.82 -7.28
N LEU A 756 -16.69 7.57 -8.40
CA LEU A 756 -18.10 7.16 -8.35
C LEU A 756 -18.28 5.78 -7.70
N ALA A 757 -17.35 4.84 -7.91
CA ALA A 757 -17.44 3.51 -7.33
C ALA A 757 -17.35 3.51 -5.80
N ARG A 758 -16.57 4.43 -5.22
CA ARG A 758 -16.34 4.54 -3.77
C ARG A 758 -17.36 5.41 -3.04
N MET A 759 -17.95 6.38 -3.74
CA MET A 759 -18.90 7.32 -3.14
C MET A 759 -19.99 6.64 -2.28
N PRO A 760 -20.64 5.52 -2.68
CA PRO A 760 -21.66 4.88 -1.85
C PRO A 760 -21.14 4.42 -0.48
N GLY A 761 -19.92 3.88 -0.41
CA GLY A 761 -19.32 3.43 0.84
C GLY A 761 -18.86 4.59 1.71
N GLU A 762 -18.24 5.61 1.11
CA GLU A 762 -17.68 6.77 1.83
C GLU A 762 -18.76 7.67 2.46
N THR A 763 -19.89 7.81 1.76
CA THR A 763 -20.98 8.72 2.16
C THR A 763 -22.20 8.00 2.74
N ASP A 764 -22.11 6.67 2.92
CA ASP A 764 -23.24 5.80 3.31
C ASP A 764 -24.49 6.08 2.43
N SER A 765 -24.29 6.03 1.11
CA SER A 765 -25.28 6.43 0.11
C SER A 765 -25.49 5.36 -0.99
N TRP A 766 -26.11 5.75 -2.10
CA TRP A 766 -26.38 4.86 -3.24
C TRP A 766 -26.42 5.59 -4.57
N LEU A 767 -26.04 4.87 -5.63
CA LEU A 767 -26.10 5.33 -7.01
C LEU A 767 -27.19 4.58 -7.78
N GLY A 768 -27.88 5.31 -8.65
CA GLY A 768 -29.00 4.79 -9.41
C GLY A 768 -29.29 5.61 -10.66
N TRP A 769 -30.16 5.09 -11.51
CA TRP A 769 -30.58 5.76 -12.74
C TRP A 769 -31.09 7.18 -12.46
N GLY A 770 -30.65 8.14 -13.27
CA GLY A 770 -30.99 9.55 -13.15
C GLY A 770 -30.27 10.28 -12.02
N HIS A 771 -29.36 9.65 -11.28
CA HIS A 771 -28.51 10.36 -10.30
C HIS A 771 -27.46 11.21 -11.00
N THR A 772 -27.10 12.31 -10.35
CA THR A 772 -26.02 13.19 -10.80
C THR A 772 -25.02 13.42 -9.67
N VAL A 773 -23.73 13.39 -9.99
CA VAL A 773 -22.64 13.63 -9.05
C VAL A 773 -21.79 14.79 -9.56
N ASP A 774 -21.58 15.79 -8.72
CA ASP A 774 -20.79 16.98 -9.02
C ASP A 774 -19.33 16.74 -8.63
N ASN A 775 -18.39 17.10 -9.50
CA ASN A 775 -16.95 17.08 -9.21
C ASN A 775 -16.48 18.41 -8.59
N GLY A 776 -17.32 19.45 -8.59
CA GLY A 776 -17.01 20.79 -8.08
C GLY A 776 -16.19 21.65 -9.04
N GLU A 777 -15.31 21.03 -9.83
CA GLU A 777 -14.47 21.65 -10.85
C GLU A 777 -14.42 20.81 -12.14
N PRO A 778 -14.01 21.39 -13.29
CA PRO A 778 -13.82 20.62 -14.52
C PRO A 778 -12.89 19.43 -14.34
N PHE A 779 -13.19 18.31 -15.01
CA PHE A 779 -12.42 17.07 -14.88
C PHE A 779 -10.97 17.19 -15.38
N ALA A 780 -10.70 18.12 -16.28
CA ALA A 780 -9.37 18.46 -16.77
C ALA A 780 -9.39 19.90 -17.34
N GLU A 781 -8.23 20.56 -17.44
CA GLU A 781 -8.13 21.89 -18.07
C GLU A 781 -8.62 21.93 -19.52
N SER A 782 -8.56 20.81 -20.23
CA SER A 782 -8.97 20.66 -21.63
C SER A 782 -10.48 20.59 -21.84
N THR A 783 -11.27 20.50 -20.76
CA THR A 783 -12.74 20.39 -20.84
C THR A 783 -13.42 21.28 -19.82
N GLN A 784 -14.74 21.46 -19.96
CA GLN A 784 -15.59 22.12 -18.97
C GLN A 784 -16.66 21.17 -18.42
N LEU A 785 -16.54 19.87 -18.73
CA LEU A 785 -17.32 18.81 -18.09
C LEU A 785 -16.84 18.69 -16.65
N CYS A 786 -17.77 18.73 -15.70
CA CYS A 786 -17.47 18.79 -14.25
C CYS A 786 -18.45 17.95 -13.41
N ALA A 787 -19.35 17.20 -14.03
CA ALA A 787 -20.31 16.37 -13.31
C ALA A 787 -20.59 15.10 -14.10
N ALA A 788 -21.28 14.14 -13.50
CA ALA A 788 -21.69 12.89 -14.14
C ALA A 788 -23.19 12.63 -13.95
N LEU A 789 -23.85 12.10 -14.98
CA LEU A 789 -25.21 11.56 -14.95
C LEU A 789 -25.17 10.05 -15.15
N LEU A 790 -25.97 9.31 -14.38
CA LEU A 790 -26.11 7.87 -14.53
C LEU A 790 -27.38 7.52 -15.31
N ILE A 791 -27.24 6.74 -16.38
CA ILE A 791 -28.36 6.22 -17.18
C ILE A 791 -28.21 4.72 -17.46
N SER A 792 -29.19 4.11 -18.12
CA SER A 792 -29.09 2.71 -18.55
C SER A 792 -27.99 2.55 -19.60
N PRO A 793 -27.28 1.41 -19.64
CA PRO A 793 -26.20 1.17 -20.60
C PRO A 793 -26.67 1.32 -22.04
N GLN A 794 -25.84 1.96 -22.86
CA GLN A 794 -26.12 2.22 -24.27
C GLN A 794 -25.24 1.32 -25.14
N GLY A 795 -25.75 0.91 -26.30
CA GLY A 795 -24.97 0.11 -27.27
C GLY A 795 -24.69 -1.33 -26.84
N ILE A 796 -25.55 -1.93 -26.02
CA ILE A 796 -25.45 -3.34 -25.59
C ILE A 796 -26.28 -4.27 -26.49
N GLU A 797 -25.81 -5.51 -26.69
CA GLU A 797 -26.49 -6.53 -27.51
C GLU A 797 -27.65 -7.26 -26.79
N ASP A 798 -27.56 -7.38 -25.46
CA ASP A 798 -28.56 -7.99 -24.58
C ASP A 798 -29.23 -6.87 -23.75
N GLU A 799 -30.56 -6.81 -23.72
CA GLU A 799 -31.30 -5.69 -23.10
C GLU A 799 -31.31 -5.73 -21.55
N SER A 800 -30.61 -6.67 -20.92
CA SER A 800 -30.58 -6.81 -19.46
C SER A 800 -29.47 -5.94 -18.85
N ASP A 801 -29.85 -4.82 -18.26
CA ASP A 801 -29.00 -3.92 -17.46
C ASP A 801 -28.68 -4.47 -16.05
N VAL A 802 -29.10 -5.71 -15.76
CA VAL A 802 -28.86 -6.39 -14.49
C VAL A 802 -28.18 -7.75 -14.72
N CYS A 803 -27.07 -7.98 -14.02
CA CYS A 803 -26.42 -9.28 -13.91
C CYS A 803 -26.96 -10.04 -12.67
N PRO A 804 -27.61 -11.21 -12.84
CA PRO A 804 -28.07 -12.02 -11.71
C PRO A 804 -26.91 -12.81 -11.10
N LEU A 805 -26.64 -12.59 -9.82
CA LEU A 805 -25.59 -13.29 -9.06
C LEU A 805 -26.08 -14.64 -8.48
N PRO A 806 -25.16 -15.61 -8.27
CA PRO A 806 -25.46 -16.89 -7.61
C PRO A 806 -26.14 -16.78 -6.24
N CYS A 807 -25.86 -15.68 -5.51
CA CYS A 807 -26.45 -15.42 -4.20
C CYS A 807 -27.95 -15.02 -4.25
N GLY A 808 -28.52 -14.84 -5.45
CA GLY A 808 -29.92 -14.50 -5.67
C GLY A 808 -30.20 -12.99 -5.76
N GLU A 809 -29.16 -12.15 -5.70
CA GLU A 809 -29.24 -10.70 -5.92
C GLU A 809 -28.80 -10.32 -7.34
N GLY A 810 -29.00 -9.07 -7.73
CA GLY A 810 -28.58 -8.54 -9.02
C GLY A 810 -27.56 -7.40 -8.88
N VAL A 811 -26.72 -7.25 -9.90
CA VAL A 811 -25.79 -6.11 -10.07
C VAL A 811 -26.30 -5.27 -11.24
N SER A 812 -26.67 -4.02 -10.99
CA SER A 812 -27.16 -3.09 -12.02
C SER A 812 -26.01 -2.37 -12.72
N PHE A 813 -26.04 -2.25 -14.04
CA PHE A 813 -25.04 -1.49 -14.79
C PHE A 813 -25.56 -0.08 -15.10
N TYR A 814 -24.74 0.94 -14.86
CA TYR A 814 -25.08 2.32 -15.19
C TYR A 814 -24.04 2.96 -16.11
N GLN A 815 -24.50 3.48 -17.25
CA GLN A 815 -23.70 4.34 -18.12
C GLN A 815 -23.48 5.69 -17.46
N VAL A 816 -22.22 6.08 -17.34
CA VAL A 816 -21.77 7.39 -16.90
C VAL A 816 -21.74 8.32 -18.12
N ILE A 817 -22.46 9.44 -18.02
CA ILE A 817 -22.48 10.53 -19.00
C ILE A 817 -21.91 11.80 -18.34
N PRO A 818 -20.71 12.25 -18.74
CA PRO A 818 -20.14 13.51 -18.26
C PRO A 818 -21.01 14.72 -18.66
N LEU A 819 -21.22 15.65 -17.72
CA LEU A 819 -22.08 16.83 -17.83
C LEU A 819 -21.30 18.13 -17.61
N TYR A 820 -21.78 19.20 -18.25
CA TYR A 820 -21.45 20.58 -17.83
C TYR A 820 -22.22 20.93 -16.55
N GLN A 821 -21.71 21.88 -15.77
CA GLN A 821 -22.40 22.38 -14.56
C GLN A 821 -23.84 22.76 -14.87
N GLY A 822 -24.04 23.38 -16.03
CA GLY A 822 -25.35 23.82 -16.44
C GLY A 822 -26.34 22.73 -16.83
N GLU A 823 -25.84 21.65 -17.40
CA GLU A 823 -26.67 20.48 -17.69
C GLU A 823 -27.09 19.78 -16.39
N MET A 824 -26.16 19.64 -15.44
CA MET A 824 -26.44 19.03 -14.15
C MET A 824 -27.57 19.78 -13.45
N ALA A 825 -27.49 21.11 -13.39
CA ALA A 825 -28.46 21.85 -12.61
C ALA A 825 -29.72 22.24 -13.40
N PHE A 826 -29.72 22.17 -14.74
CA PHE A 826 -30.95 22.00 -15.50
C PHE A 826 -31.66 20.69 -15.11
N LYS A 827 -30.93 19.58 -14.99
CA LYS A 827 -31.50 18.31 -14.53
C LYS A 827 -32.02 18.39 -13.09
N LEU A 828 -31.34 19.11 -12.19
CA LEU A 828 -31.84 19.29 -10.82
C LEU A 828 -33.19 20.01 -10.79
N SER A 829 -33.42 20.96 -11.71
CA SER A 829 -34.65 21.74 -11.79
C SER A 829 -35.78 21.07 -12.60
N HIS A 830 -35.45 20.29 -13.64
CA HIS A 830 -36.43 19.75 -14.60
C HIS A 830 -36.53 18.22 -14.61
N GLY A 831 -35.65 17.52 -13.90
CA GLY A 831 -35.58 16.04 -13.88
C GLY A 831 -34.67 15.44 -14.95
N ALA A 832 -34.35 14.15 -14.79
CA ALA A 832 -33.44 13.42 -15.68
C ALA A 832 -34.03 13.22 -17.09
N ASP A 833 -35.31 12.87 -17.20
CA ASP A 833 -35.98 12.67 -18.49
C ASP A 833 -35.92 13.93 -19.38
N ALA A 834 -36.15 15.10 -18.80
CA ALA A 834 -36.12 16.37 -19.53
C ALA A 834 -34.71 16.73 -20.04
N LEU A 835 -33.66 16.38 -19.28
CA LEU A 835 -32.28 16.53 -19.76
C LEU A 835 -31.99 15.52 -20.87
N LEU A 836 -32.44 14.27 -20.73
CA LEU A 836 -32.22 13.22 -21.73
C LEU A 836 -32.91 13.53 -23.06
N GLU A 837 -34.11 14.14 -23.04
CA GLU A 837 -34.76 14.66 -24.25
C GLU A 837 -33.90 15.72 -24.96
N LYS A 838 -33.21 16.59 -24.21
CA LYS A 838 -32.26 17.56 -24.79
C LYS A 838 -30.98 16.90 -25.30
N MET A 839 -30.58 15.78 -24.67
CA MET A 839 -29.41 14.99 -25.04
C MET A 839 -29.68 13.94 -26.13
N GLU A 840 -30.87 13.92 -26.76
CA GLU A 840 -31.24 12.92 -27.78
C GLU A 840 -30.21 12.81 -28.93
N ASN A 841 -29.50 13.92 -29.24
CA ASN A 841 -28.47 13.96 -30.28
C ASN A 841 -27.03 13.94 -29.75
N VAL A 842 -26.83 13.76 -28.44
CA VAL A 842 -25.52 13.65 -27.81
C VAL A 842 -25.13 12.17 -27.76
N SER A 843 -23.94 11.86 -28.25
CA SER A 843 -23.40 10.51 -28.15
C SER A 843 -23.14 10.14 -26.69
N PHE A 844 -23.40 8.89 -26.30
CA PHE A 844 -22.96 8.38 -24.99
C PHE A 844 -21.45 8.13 -24.94
N VAL A 845 -20.78 8.11 -26.10
CA VAL A 845 -19.31 8.14 -26.19
C VAL A 845 -18.84 9.53 -25.78
N THR A 846 -17.97 9.57 -24.77
CA THR A 846 -17.49 10.82 -24.16
C THR A 846 -16.81 11.71 -25.18
N ASP A 847 -17.29 12.94 -25.33
CA ASP A 847 -16.67 13.98 -26.13
C ASP A 847 -16.37 15.20 -25.24
N PRO A 848 -15.09 15.43 -24.88
CA PRO A 848 -14.70 16.55 -24.02
C PRO A 848 -14.93 17.92 -24.65
N GLU A 849 -15.02 17.99 -25.98
CA GLU A 849 -15.14 19.22 -26.77
C GLU A 849 -16.58 19.47 -27.25
N ARG A 850 -17.55 18.63 -26.85
CA ARG A 850 -18.95 18.82 -27.24
C ARG A 850 -19.47 20.19 -26.77
N SER A 851 -20.59 20.63 -27.34
CA SER A 851 -21.30 21.79 -26.79
C SER A 851 -22.28 21.35 -25.69
N SER A 852 -22.51 22.20 -24.70
CA SER A 852 -23.59 22.01 -23.74
C SER A 852 -24.94 22.00 -24.47
N VAL A 853 -25.86 21.12 -24.06
CA VAL A 853 -27.25 21.10 -24.58
C VAL A 853 -28.17 22.12 -23.89
N VAL A 854 -27.64 22.80 -22.87
CA VAL A 854 -28.29 23.90 -22.16
C VAL A 854 -27.51 25.17 -22.51
N GLU A 855 -28.17 26.12 -23.17
CA GLU A 855 -27.63 27.45 -23.43
C GLU A 855 -27.58 28.25 -22.11
N ASP A 856 -26.43 28.90 -21.86
CA ASP A 856 -26.12 29.94 -20.87
C ASP A 856 -26.62 29.76 -19.42
N TRP A 857 -25.88 28.97 -18.65
CA TRP A 857 -25.95 28.99 -17.18
C TRP A 857 -25.50 30.29 -16.52
N GLN A 858 -24.73 31.11 -17.24
CA GLN A 858 -24.33 32.43 -16.80
C GLN A 858 -25.52 33.39 -16.62
N GLU A 859 -26.64 33.16 -17.31
CA GLU A 859 -27.87 33.96 -17.12
C GLU A 859 -28.59 33.66 -15.80
N MET A 860 -28.24 32.58 -15.09
CA MET A 860 -28.86 32.20 -13.82
C MET A 860 -28.04 32.62 -12.58
N VAL A 861 -26.81 33.09 -12.76
CA VAL A 861 -25.96 33.61 -11.67
C VAL A 861 -26.37 35.05 -11.37
N ILE A 862 -26.90 35.28 -10.18
CA ILE A 862 -27.35 36.60 -9.72
C ILE A 862 -26.19 37.40 -9.12
N ASP A 863 -25.31 36.73 -8.39
CA ASP A 863 -24.16 37.36 -7.75
C ASP A 863 -23.02 36.36 -7.57
N ASP A 864 -21.78 36.83 -7.74
CA ASP A 864 -20.56 36.02 -7.74
C ASP A 864 -19.45 36.69 -6.91
N ALA A 865 -19.00 36.00 -5.87
CA ALA A 865 -17.95 36.47 -4.97
C ALA A 865 -16.60 36.69 -5.67
N ASP A 866 -16.28 35.94 -6.73
CA ASP A 866 -14.97 36.00 -7.41
C ASP A 866 -14.73 37.37 -8.06
N SER A 867 -15.79 37.99 -8.57
CA SER A 867 -15.75 39.36 -9.10
C SER A 867 -15.32 40.38 -8.04
N TYR A 868 -15.74 40.19 -6.79
CA TYR A 868 -15.38 41.07 -5.67
C TYR A 868 -14.01 40.74 -5.08
N LEU A 869 -13.64 39.47 -4.97
CA LEU A 869 -12.31 39.04 -4.54
C LEU A 869 -11.24 39.60 -5.49
N THR A 870 -11.48 39.51 -6.79
CA THR A 870 -10.64 40.14 -7.82
C THR A 870 -10.54 41.65 -7.60
N SER A 871 -11.67 42.32 -7.37
CA SER A 871 -11.67 43.76 -7.07
C SER A 871 -10.88 44.13 -5.81
N ILE A 872 -10.98 43.37 -4.72
CA ILE A 872 -10.23 43.60 -3.48
C ILE A 872 -8.72 43.48 -3.75
N ARG A 873 -8.30 42.41 -4.44
CA ARG A 873 -6.89 42.11 -4.75
C ARG A 873 -6.29 43.13 -5.71
N GLU A 874 -6.92 43.36 -6.86
CA GLU A 874 -6.39 44.22 -7.93
C GLU A 874 -6.37 45.69 -7.53
N LYS A 875 -7.43 46.17 -6.88
CA LYS A 875 -7.53 47.57 -6.43
C LYS A 875 -6.83 47.80 -5.08
N GLN A 876 -6.25 46.75 -4.48
CA GLN A 876 -5.56 46.76 -3.19
C GLN A 876 -6.40 47.43 -2.08
N LEU A 877 -7.67 47.06 -2.00
CA LEU A 877 -8.57 47.60 -0.98
C LEU A 877 -8.13 47.09 0.40
N PRO A 878 -8.18 47.92 1.46
CA PRO A 878 -7.78 47.53 2.81
C PRO A 878 -8.90 46.73 3.51
N LEU A 879 -9.32 45.62 2.90
CA LEU A 879 -10.41 44.76 3.32
C LEU A 879 -9.94 43.31 3.42
N ASP A 880 -10.55 42.56 4.34
CA ASP A 880 -10.41 41.11 4.39
C ASP A 880 -11.22 40.47 3.26
N GLU A 881 -10.76 39.35 2.70
CA GLU A 881 -11.46 38.68 1.61
C GLU A 881 -12.88 38.21 2.00
N ALA A 882 -13.14 37.95 3.29
CA ALA A 882 -14.49 37.65 3.75
C ALA A 882 -15.47 38.82 3.53
N CYS A 883 -15.00 40.05 3.29
CA CYS A 883 -15.85 41.17 2.95
C CYS A 883 -16.60 40.96 1.61
N ALA A 884 -16.03 40.20 0.67
CA ALA A 884 -16.65 39.87 -0.62
C ALA A 884 -18.03 39.22 -0.49
N TYR A 885 -18.26 38.48 0.60
CA TYR A 885 -19.49 37.71 0.83
C TYR A 885 -20.55 38.47 1.66
N THR A 886 -20.25 39.68 2.15
CA THR A 886 -21.05 40.32 3.20
C THR A 886 -22.42 40.78 2.70
N HIS A 887 -22.49 41.43 1.54
CA HIS A 887 -23.76 41.89 0.97
C HIS A 887 -24.63 40.73 0.46
N MET A 888 -24.01 39.69 -0.08
CA MET A 888 -24.69 38.45 -0.47
C MET A 888 -25.33 37.77 0.74
N ALA A 889 -24.60 37.69 1.87
CA ALA A 889 -25.11 37.15 3.12
C ALA A 889 -26.34 37.93 3.64
N TYR A 890 -26.34 39.26 3.51
CA TYR A 890 -27.49 40.07 3.89
C TYR A 890 -28.72 39.80 3.03
N TYR A 891 -28.54 39.66 1.72
CA TYR A 891 -29.64 39.39 0.80
C TYR A 891 -30.25 38.01 1.04
N LEU A 892 -29.40 36.98 1.11
CA LEU A 892 -29.84 35.60 1.39
C LEU A 892 -30.56 35.50 2.73
N ARG A 893 -30.03 36.14 3.78
CA ARG A 893 -30.70 36.17 5.09
C ARG A 893 -32.09 36.80 5.01
N TRP A 894 -32.21 37.95 4.35
CA TRP A 894 -33.51 38.61 4.20
C TRP A 894 -34.50 37.71 3.45
N CYS A 895 -34.08 37.02 2.39
CA CYS A 895 -34.93 36.07 1.67
C CYS A 895 -35.38 34.90 2.57
N VAL A 896 -34.50 34.38 3.42
CA VAL A 896 -34.84 33.32 4.40
C VAL A 896 -35.83 33.83 5.46
N GLU A 897 -35.65 35.06 5.96
CA GLU A 897 -36.56 35.67 6.94
C GLU A 897 -37.97 35.93 6.38
N HIS A 898 -38.13 36.00 5.04
CA HIS A 898 -39.39 36.28 4.34
C HIS A 898 -39.97 35.08 3.57
N ASP A 899 -39.44 33.87 3.80
CA ASP A 899 -39.89 32.64 3.13
C ASP A 899 -39.76 32.68 1.59
N LEU A 900 -38.78 33.42 1.06
CA LEU A 900 -38.55 33.61 -0.37
C LEU A 900 -37.52 32.65 -0.99
N VAL A 901 -37.02 31.68 -0.21
CA VAL A 901 -36.14 30.61 -0.70
C VAL A 901 -36.94 29.43 -1.27
N SER A 902 -36.39 28.70 -2.24
CA SER A 902 -37.11 27.59 -2.89
C SER A 902 -37.40 26.45 -1.92
N GLU A 903 -38.44 25.65 -2.19
CA GLU A 903 -38.73 24.44 -1.39
C GLU A 903 -37.54 23.48 -1.39
N GLU A 904 -36.81 23.41 -2.49
CA GLU A 904 -35.60 22.60 -2.59
C GLU A 904 -34.49 23.11 -1.67
N PHE A 905 -34.23 24.43 -1.66
CA PHE A 905 -33.27 25.04 -0.76
C PHE A 905 -33.66 24.81 0.70
N LEU A 906 -34.94 25.00 1.05
CA LEU A 906 -35.46 24.72 2.39
C LEU A 906 -35.27 23.26 2.81
N ARG A 907 -35.45 22.32 1.88
CA ARG A 907 -35.29 20.89 2.15
C ARG A 907 -33.83 20.51 2.38
N ARG A 908 -32.92 21.02 1.54
CA ARG A 908 -31.48 20.68 1.61
C ARG A 908 -30.78 21.39 2.75
N GLN A 909 -31.11 22.66 2.98
CA GLN A 909 -30.43 23.55 3.92
C GLN A 909 -31.30 23.87 5.13
N GLN A 910 -32.11 22.90 5.57
CA GLN A 910 -33.11 23.09 6.61
C GLN A 910 -32.49 23.59 7.92
N ASP A 911 -31.30 23.09 8.27
CA ASP A 911 -30.61 23.44 9.51
C ASP A 911 -30.15 24.89 9.54
N ILE A 912 -29.59 25.41 8.44
CA ILE A 912 -29.17 26.82 8.42
C ILE A 912 -30.37 27.76 8.40
N VAL A 913 -31.43 27.42 7.66
CA VAL A 913 -32.69 28.17 7.63
C VAL A 913 -33.30 28.22 9.04
N ASN A 914 -33.35 27.09 9.74
CA ASN A 914 -33.85 27.03 11.12
C ASN A 914 -32.99 27.86 12.08
N ARG A 915 -31.66 27.78 11.98
CA ARG A 915 -30.74 28.58 12.81
C ARG A 915 -30.85 30.07 12.51
N LEU A 916 -31.02 30.47 11.26
CA LEU A 916 -31.25 31.87 10.90
C LEU A 916 -32.56 32.39 11.48
N ARG A 917 -33.62 31.58 11.49
CA ARG A 917 -34.90 31.97 12.10
C ARG A 917 -34.83 32.05 13.64
N GLN A 918 -33.97 31.28 14.30
CA GLN A 918 -33.89 31.21 15.76
C GLN A 918 -32.81 32.11 16.36
N THR A 919 -31.60 32.06 15.83
CA THR A 919 -30.40 32.73 16.35
C THR A 919 -29.55 33.29 15.19
N PRO A 920 -30.07 34.24 14.40
CA PRO A 920 -29.42 34.67 13.16
C PRO A 920 -28.02 35.27 13.39
N GLU A 921 -27.82 35.98 14.49
CA GLU A 921 -26.53 36.64 14.81
C GLU A 921 -25.38 35.65 15.05
N ALA A 922 -25.71 34.39 15.37
CA ALA A 922 -24.75 33.32 15.62
C ALA A 922 -24.40 32.52 14.35
N VAL A 923 -25.09 32.78 13.23
CA VAL A 923 -24.88 32.07 11.97
C VAL A 923 -23.85 32.81 11.11
N ASN A 924 -22.73 32.15 10.80
CA ASN A 924 -21.72 32.70 9.90
C ASN A 924 -22.10 32.44 8.44
N LEU A 925 -23.00 33.27 7.90
CA LEU A 925 -23.45 33.16 6.51
C LEU A 925 -22.35 33.39 5.46
N ARG A 926 -21.29 34.12 5.81
CA ARG A 926 -20.16 34.33 4.89
C ARG A 926 -19.35 33.05 4.67
N ALA A 927 -19.14 32.28 5.74
CA ALA A 927 -18.55 30.95 5.62
C ALA A 927 -19.46 29.99 4.84
N PHE A 928 -20.76 29.99 5.14
CA PHE A 928 -21.74 29.18 4.40
C PHE A 928 -21.75 29.49 2.90
N LEU A 929 -21.77 30.77 2.50
CA LEU A 929 -21.73 31.13 1.09
C LEU A 929 -20.46 30.63 0.40
N ARG A 930 -19.31 30.75 1.05
CA ARG A 930 -18.02 30.30 0.52
C ARG A 930 -17.93 28.78 0.41
N GLU A 931 -18.34 28.06 1.46
CA GLU A 931 -18.07 26.63 1.62
C GLU A 931 -19.18 25.76 1.02
N GLU A 932 -20.44 26.19 1.12
CA GLU A 932 -21.60 25.36 0.75
C GLU A 932 -22.28 25.83 -0.54
N LEU A 933 -22.08 27.09 -0.94
CA LEU A 933 -22.64 27.66 -2.17
C LEU A 933 -21.56 28.10 -3.16
N SER A 934 -20.31 27.69 -2.95
CA SER A 934 -19.16 27.99 -3.81
C SER A 934 -19.02 29.47 -4.18
N GLY A 935 -19.42 30.36 -3.27
CA GLY A 935 -19.37 31.81 -3.46
C GLY A 935 -20.38 32.38 -4.46
N MET A 936 -21.42 31.64 -4.85
CA MET A 936 -22.41 32.08 -5.84
C MET A 936 -23.82 32.19 -5.26
N LEU A 937 -24.58 33.19 -5.72
CA LEU A 937 -26.04 33.23 -5.57
C LEU A 937 -26.68 32.92 -6.92
N LEU A 938 -27.32 31.77 -7.01
CA LEU A 938 -28.04 31.34 -8.20
C LEU A 938 -29.53 31.64 -8.06
N LEU A 939 -30.17 32.07 -9.15
CA LEU A 939 -31.60 32.36 -9.18
C LEU A 939 -32.48 31.19 -8.66
N PRO A 940 -32.19 29.90 -8.97
CA PRO A 940 -32.98 28.77 -8.47
C PRO A 940 -32.93 28.54 -6.94
N LEU A 941 -32.05 29.23 -6.20
CA LEU A 941 -32.07 29.20 -4.73
C LEU A 941 -33.35 29.82 -4.16
N PHE A 942 -34.05 30.64 -4.95
CA PHE A 942 -35.22 31.38 -4.54
C PHE A 942 -36.52 30.73 -5.02
N SER A 943 -37.59 30.92 -4.26
CA SER A 943 -38.97 30.58 -4.65
C SER A 943 -39.41 31.36 -5.90
N GLU A 944 -40.53 31.03 -6.54
CA GLU A 944 -41.02 31.79 -7.70
C GLU A 944 -41.13 33.30 -7.42
N ASP A 945 -41.73 33.69 -6.28
CA ASP A 945 -41.81 35.09 -5.85
C ASP A 945 -40.43 35.69 -5.54
N GLY A 946 -39.55 34.90 -4.93
CA GLY A 946 -38.17 35.31 -4.64
C GLY A 946 -37.33 35.52 -5.91
N GLN A 947 -37.52 34.69 -6.93
CA GLN A 947 -36.86 34.82 -8.24
C GLN A 947 -37.35 36.08 -8.95
N ALA A 948 -38.66 36.28 -9.02
CA ALA A 948 -39.25 37.45 -9.66
C ALA A 948 -38.79 38.77 -9.00
N PHE A 949 -38.74 38.81 -7.67
CA PHE A 949 -38.23 39.97 -6.94
C PHE A 949 -36.71 40.15 -7.12
N THR A 950 -35.95 39.05 -7.12
CA THR A 950 -34.49 39.10 -7.30
C THR A 950 -34.13 39.67 -8.67
N LEU A 951 -34.76 39.19 -9.74
CA LEU A 951 -34.61 39.77 -11.08
C LEU A 951 -35.00 41.24 -11.12
N TYR A 952 -36.09 41.63 -10.45
CA TYR A 952 -36.49 43.02 -10.35
C TYR A 952 -35.46 43.92 -9.65
N TYR A 953 -34.84 43.44 -8.57
CA TYR A 953 -34.01 44.29 -7.71
C TYR A 953 -32.51 44.21 -8.02
N TYR A 954 -32.01 43.09 -8.52
CA TYR A 954 -30.61 42.94 -8.93
C TYR A 954 -30.34 43.51 -10.34
N ASP A 955 -31.22 43.26 -11.32
CA ASP A 955 -30.96 43.59 -12.74
C ASP A 955 -31.46 44.97 -13.22
N TRP A 956 -32.18 45.75 -12.40
CA TRP A 956 -32.78 46.99 -12.89
C TRP A 956 -31.79 48.17 -12.97
N GLU A 957 -31.84 48.96 -14.07
CA GLU A 957 -31.12 50.24 -14.28
C GLU A 957 -31.50 51.32 -13.23
N GLU A 958 -30.95 51.19 -12.03
CA GLU A 958 -31.03 52.07 -10.85
C GLU A 958 -32.44 52.57 -10.45
N PRO A 959 -32.87 52.31 -9.21
CA PRO A 959 -32.09 51.74 -8.10
C PRO A 959 -32.08 50.21 -8.10
N SER A 960 -30.88 49.62 -8.22
CA SER A 960 -30.60 48.19 -7.98
C SER A 960 -30.06 47.94 -6.58
N TYR A 961 -30.02 46.67 -6.15
CA TYR A 961 -29.53 46.26 -4.84
C TYR A 961 -28.14 46.82 -4.52
N LEU A 962 -27.15 46.62 -5.40
CA LEU A 962 -25.80 47.15 -5.19
C LEU A 962 -25.77 48.69 -5.20
N SER A 963 -26.63 49.35 -5.97
CA SER A 963 -26.70 50.82 -6.00
C SER A 963 -27.25 51.41 -4.70
N ASP A 964 -28.27 50.78 -4.11
CA ASP A 964 -28.86 51.18 -2.82
C ASP A 964 -27.87 50.92 -1.68
N LEU A 965 -27.18 49.77 -1.69
CA LEU A 965 -26.11 49.47 -0.74
C LEU A 965 -24.95 50.46 -0.84
N ARG A 966 -24.54 50.80 -2.07
CA ARG A 966 -23.48 51.80 -2.32
C ARG A 966 -23.90 53.15 -1.78
N GLN A 967 -25.12 53.60 -2.04
CA GLN A 967 -25.61 54.89 -1.54
C GLN A 967 -25.68 54.90 -0.01
N TYR A 968 -26.15 53.81 0.60
CA TYR A 968 -26.16 53.64 2.04
C TYR A 968 -24.74 53.71 2.61
N ALA A 969 -23.80 52.93 2.08
CA ALA A 969 -22.40 52.93 2.51
C ALA A 969 -21.73 54.30 2.37
N LEU A 970 -21.96 55.01 1.25
CA LEU A 970 -21.44 56.37 1.05
C LEU A 970 -22.00 57.37 2.07
N SER A 971 -23.24 57.18 2.52
CA SER A 971 -23.86 58.03 3.53
C SER A 971 -23.39 57.69 4.95
N ALA A 972 -23.28 56.41 5.28
CA ALA A 972 -22.98 55.90 6.63
C ALA A 972 -21.48 55.93 6.95
N LEU A 973 -20.62 55.66 5.96
CA LEU A 973 -19.17 55.49 6.12
C LEU A 973 -18.36 56.59 5.42
N SER A 974 -18.97 57.76 5.16
CA SER A 974 -18.36 58.84 4.35
C SER A 974 -16.95 59.28 4.80
N SER A 975 -16.63 59.16 6.09
CA SER A 975 -15.31 59.46 6.67
C SER A 975 -14.32 58.30 6.70
N GLU A 976 -14.81 57.06 6.53
CA GLU A 976 -14.03 55.82 6.64
C GLU A 976 -13.67 55.24 5.26
N LEU A 977 -14.38 55.64 4.21
CA LEU A 977 -14.11 55.20 2.83
C LEU A 977 -12.85 55.86 2.22
N PRO A 978 -12.08 55.13 1.39
CA PRO A 978 -10.95 55.69 0.66
C PRO A 978 -11.31 56.92 -0.20
N ALA A 979 -10.34 57.80 -0.43
CA ALA A 979 -10.54 59.02 -1.20
C ALA A 979 -10.64 58.77 -2.72
N ALA A 980 -10.13 57.63 -3.21
CA ALA A 980 -10.16 57.28 -4.63
C ALA A 980 -11.59 57.00 -5.11
N GLU A 981 -11.95 57.56 -6.27
CA GLU A 981 -13.30 57.45 -6.84
C GLU A 981 -13.66 55.99 -7.19
N ASP A 982 -12.71 55.21 -7.68
CA ASP A 982 -12.90 53.79 -7.99
C ASP A 982 -13.15 52.94 -6.74
N ALA A 983 -12.49 53.25 -5.62
CA ALA A 983 -12.74 52.56 -4.35
C ALA A 983 -14.10 52.94 -3.73
N ARG A 984 -14.64 54.11 -4.07
CA ARG A 984 -15.98 54.55 -3.66
C ARG A 984 -17.11 53.91 -4.49
N ARG A 985 -16.81 53.35 -5.66
CA ARG A 985 -17.78 52.54 -6.44
C ARG A 985 -18.12 51.24 -5.72
N GLU A 986 -17.12 50.65 -5.06
CA GLU A 986 -17.22 49.42 -4.27
C GLU A 986 -17.55 49.66 -2.78
N ALA A 987 -18.16 50.81 -2.44
CA ALA A 987 -18.34 51.21 -1.04
C ALA A 987 -19.13 50.19 -0.20
N TYR A 988 -19.99 49.40 -0.84
CA TYR A 988 -20.76 48.34 -0.18
C TYR A 988 -19.88 47.22 0.42
N LEU A 989 -18.67 46.96 -0.12
CA LEU A 989 -17.73 45.98 0.44
C LEU A 989 -17.17 46.38 1.81
N PHE A 990 -17.24 47.68 2.16
CA PHE A 990 -16.80 48.20 3.45
C PHE A 990 -17.88 48.14 4.53
N LEU A 991 -19.09 47.66 4.21
CA LEU A 991 -20.17 47.54 5.18
C LEU A 991 -19.78 46.53 6.27
N PRO A 992 -19.83 46.92 7.57
CA PRO A 992 -19.49 46.00 8.66
C PRO A 992 -20.47 44.84 8.71
N CYS A 993 -19.97 43.61 8.90
CA CYS A 993 -20.78 42.42 9.19
C CYS A 993 -21.35 42.49 10.61
N SER A 994 -22.45 43.23 10.80
CA SER A 994 -23.09 43.43 12.11
C SER A 994 -24.61 43.47 11.99
N GLU A 995 -25.32 43.15 13.07
CA GLU A 995 -26.78 43.23 13.11
C GLU A 995 -27.32 44.63 12.84
N GLU A 996 -26.63 45.68 13.31
CA GLU A 996 -27.06 47.06 13.06
C GLU A 996 -27.03 47.37 11.56
N THR A 997 -25.95 46.98 10.87
CA THR A 997 -25.83 47.14 9.43
C THR A 997 -26.84 46.27 8.69
N TYR A 998 -27.02 45.01 9.10
CA TYR A 998 -28.02 44.11 8.50
C TYR A 998 -29.42 44.71 8.60
N ARG A 999 -29.84 45.22 9.76
CA ARG A 999 -31.17 45.82 9.93
C ARG A 999 -31.40 47.04 9.04
N ALA A 1000 -30.36 47.84 8.82
CA ALA A 1000 -30.43 48.97 7.90
C ALA A 1000 -30.55 48.52 6.44
N VAL A 1001 -29.77 47.51 6.03
CA VAL A 1001 -29.84 46.91 4.69
C VAL A 1001 -31.19 46.22 4.46
N ALA A 1002 -31.67 45.42 5.41
CA ALA A 1002 -32.95 44.76 5.37
C ALA A 1002 -34.11 45.76 5.17
N ALA A 1003 -34.04 46.94 5.79
CA ALA A 1003 -35.04 47.99 5.58
C ALA A 1003 -35.03 48.59 4.16
N LEU A 1004 -33.88 48.60 3.47
CA LEU A 1004 -33.78 48.99 2.07
C LEU A 1004 -34.40 47.93 1.16
N ILE A 1005 -34.08 46.65 1.41
CA ILE A 1005 -34.67 45.52 0.67
C ILE A 1005 -36.19 45.50 0.87
N GLU A 1006 -36.65 45.69 2.11
CA GLU A 1006 -38.07 45.76 2.46
C GLU A 1006 -38.81 46.89 1.73
N ALA A 1007 -38.21 48.08 1.63
CA ALA A 1007 -38.82 49.18 0.89
C ALA A 1007 -39.01 48.82 -0.60
N ARG A 1008 -38.01 48.15 -1.20
CA ARG A 1008 -38.04 47.71 -2.60
C ARG A 1008 -39.02 46.58 -2.85
N TRP A 1009 -39.13 45.65 -1.91
CA TRP A 1009 -40.15 44.60 -1.92
C TRP A 1009 -41.56 45.19 -1.93
N ASN A 1010 -41.82 46.18 -1.08
CA ASN A 1010 -43.11 46.85 -1.04
C ASN A 1010 -43.39 47.63 -2.34
N ASP A 1011 -42.40 48.33 -2.89
CA ASP A 1011 -42.51 49.00 -4.20
C ASP A 1011 -42.85 47.99 -5.31
N TRP A 1012 -42.18 46.83 -5.33
CA TRP A 1012 -42.42 45.76 -6.30
C TRP A 1012 -43.81 45.14 -6.16
N ALA A 1013 -44.24 44.84 -4.93
CA ALA A 1013 -45.56 44.28 -4.66
C ALA A 1013 -46.72 45.23 -5.06
N GLU A 1014 -46.49 46.55 -5.09
CA GLU A 1014 -47.47 47.54 -5.56
C GLU A 1014 -47.58 47.63 -7.10
N LEU A 1015 -46.62 47.09 -7.87
CA LEU A 1015 -46.61 47.14 -9.35
C LEU A 1015 -47.64 46.21 -10.02
N GLY A 1016 -48.22 45.26 -9.28
CA GLY A 1016 -49.54 44.68 -9.58
C GLY A 1016 -49.65 43.65 -10.72
N ASP A 1017 -48.60 43.37 -11.48
CA ASP A 1017 -48.48 42.21 -12.38
C ASP A 1017 -46.97 41.94 -12.58
N ALA A 1018 -46.52 40.71 -12.29
CA ALA A 1018 -45.14 40.30 -12.55
C ALA A 1018 -44.84 40.43 -14.07
N PRO A 1019 -43.68 40.96 -14.48
CA PRO A 1019 -43.27 40.87 -15.88
C PRO A 1019 -43.29 39.41 -16.32
N GLU A 1020 -43.86 39.10 -17.49
CA GLU A 1020 -43.72 37.77 -18.10
C GLU A 1020 -42.22 37.47 -18.23
N LEU A 1021 -41.75 36.45 -17.50
CA LEU A 1021 -40.43 35.83 -17.62
C LEU A 1021 -40.19 35.32 -19.04
#